data_AF-A0A7X5DVG2-F1
#
_entry.id   AF-A0A7X5DVG2-F1
#
_cell.length_a   1.000
_cell.length_b   1.000
_cell.length_c   1.000
_cell.angle_alpha   90.00
_cell.angle_beta   90.00
_cell.angle_gamma   90.00
#
_symmetry.space_group_name_H-M   'P 1'
#
loop_
_entity.id
_entity.type
_entity.pdbx_description
1 polymer ?
#
loop_
_entity_poly.entity_id
_entity_poly.type
_entity_poly.pdbx_seq_one_letter_code
_entity_poly.pdbx_strand_id
1 'polypeptide(L)'
;MPKKIDQILKPEEISHISQFSQEDKDWINSRIHDRSDGEAGVECVVRGKNDDGDYFKLTPEEIVRQYYAYKLMEIYGYTKEQIGFELPAVYAGKEVIKNKRIDIAVFNKDDKSKIDMIIEVKRPGIKDENSIADGESSTPFQQMQSYCRLKQPQIGVIANGDNLLKFYEAPAFDEALVIDKFPANGENIAEWKENRRFTFKQLMQADRLQTETLKDIILDVEQRFGANDSSDKAFEEIFKLIFIKLYDEVLSSQDADIIANDMNRHNIALKDIDDSMFRVMKFRARDTDSLADIYNNLSDLFEQAKNKWPGVFATDAILDMQRATVKSCVKELQNVKLFNSNLEVVDDAFEHLVNQNQKEGMGQYFTPRYVIDMCVKMLNPKPNEKMIDTAAGSCGFPMHAIFHVWKQLNPERFNLFTTRSRTPEELAYVQNNVFGIDFSEKSVRVGRMLNIIAGDGHTNVIELNSLDYPNWRKAYLDVDKWQRKYREGFDKLQRLSTSPTSTSDKTKFEAFNFDILMANPPFAGDLDNKEQLEIYNLGYNAKGKLQNKVGRDILFIERNLNFLKPGGRMAVVLPQGRFNNSGDKLIRDYIAERCRILAVVGLHGNVFKPHTGTKTSVLFVQKWTDDNCGFPNICPRPAEDENGSIDYPIFFATMQEPSKDNSGDKIYVKEDYVTWNDYKYITETHYIRKSDKQEVTKDEYDDSFKKSDYTVKVSTRKEVLEHKTANGSVDFIKDLFVSEYGELDTHKKWIKKNSSFVLKNIRKDADTFAESISIEQYLNLPVSEQTHYKEIAILGENTNSKISLQEYNSLGKDAQKFYLIAEDVAERTERIKDTHGHIFVKHDLFNHDPALLNENPNNIYSQDGIAEAFIEFAKKEGLSFFQ
;
A
#
# COMPACT_ATOMS: atom_id res chain seq x y z
N MET A 1 0.47 -20.23 49.50
CA MET A 1 -0.53 -20.26 48.41
C MET A 1 0.26 -20.42 47.13
N PRO A 2 -0.15 -21.30 46.21
CA PRO A 2 0.54 -21.46 44.94
C PRO A 2 0.58 -20.14 44.18
N LYS A 3 1.68 -19.91 43.46
CA LYS A 3 1.85 -18.71 42.63
C LYS A 3 0.71 -18.63 41.59
N LYS A 4 0.22 -17.43 41.29
CA LYS A 4 -0.70 -17.20 40.17
C LYS A 4 0.07 -16.89 38.88
N ILE A 5 -0.58 -17.03 37.73
CA ILE A 5 0.00 -16.68 36.41
C ILE A 5 0.62 -15.27 36.39
N ASP A 6 -0.03 -14.28 37.01
CA ASP A 6 0.45 -12.89 37.08
C ASP A 6 1.73 -12.73 37.94
N GLN A 7 2.11 -13.76 38.69
CA GLN A 7 3.33 -13.82 39.50
C GLN A 7 4.43 -14.66 38.85
N ILE A 8 4.12 -15.31 37.72
CA ILE A 8 5.02 -16.20 36.96
C ILE A 8 5.50 -15.51 35.69
N LEU A 9 4.61 -14.80 35.01
CA LEU A 9 4.92 -14.01 33.82
C LEU A 9 5.63 -12.70 34.20
N LYS A 10 6.56 -12.26 33.35
CA LYS A 10 7.16 -10.92 33.46
C LYS A 10 6.09 -9.84 33.21
N PRO A 11 6.24 -8.61 33.72
CA PRO A 11 5.30 -7.52 33.46
C PRO A 11 5.03 -7.30 31.95
N GLU A 12 6.07 -7.42 31.13
CA GLU A 12 6.00 -7.36 29.68
C GLU A 12 5.14 -8.51 29.11
N GLU A 13 5.34 -9.74 29.57
CA GLU A 13 4.56 -10.92 29.14
C GLU A 13 3.10 -10.86 29.60
N ILE A 14 2.81 -10.27 30.76
CA ILE A 14 1.44 -10.06 31.26
C ILE A 14 0.65 -9.14 30.33
N SER A 15 1.30 -8.12 29.77
CA SER A 15 0.69 -7.25 28.76
C SER A 15 0.36 -7.98 27.44
N HIS A 16 1.05 -9.10 27.21
CA HIS A 16 0.96 -9.96 26.02
C HIS A 16 0.18 -11.27 26.25
N ILE A 17 -0.75 -11.29 27.20
CA ILE A 17 -1.77 -12.35 27.34
C ILE A 17 -3.17 -11.74 27.42
N SER A 18 -3.37 -10.61 26.73
CA SER A 18 -4.61 -9.83 26.71
C SER A 18 -5.83 -10.62 26.23
N GLN A 19 -5.64 -11.66 25.41
CA GLN A 19 -6.70 -12.54 24.93
C GLN A 19 -7.27 -13.47 26.00
N PHE A 20 -6.62 -13.59 27.15
CA PHE A 20 -7.08 -14.44 28.24
C PHE A 20 -8.17 -13.68 28.98
N SER A 21 -9.42 -14.16 28.87
CA SER A 21 -10.52 -13.66 29.70
C SER A 21 -10.22 -13.93 31.18
N GLN A 22 -10.93 -13.24 32.08
CA GLN A 22 -10.77 -13.50 33.51
C GLN A 22 -11.11 -14.96 33.86
N GLU A 23 -12.09 -15.56 33.17
CA GLU A 23 -12.43 -16.98 33.31
C GLU A 23 -11.29 -17.89 32.86
N ASP A 24 -10.62 -17.58 31.74
CA ASP A 24 -9.45 -18.34 31.26
C ASP A 24 -8.32 -18.29 32.31
N LYS A 25 -8.07 -17.10 32.89
CA LYS A 25 -7.05 -16.90 33.92
C LYS A 25 -7.37 -17.67 35.20
N ASP A 26 -8.62 -17.61 35.65
CA ASP A 26 -9.06 -18.31 36.86
C ASP A 26 -9.00 -19.82 36.67
N TRP A 27 -9.34 -20.32 35.47
CA TRP A 27 -9.22 -21.73 35.13
C TRP A 27 -7.77 -22.22 35.20
N ILE A 28 -6.82 -21.51 34.59
CA ILE A 28 -5.40 -21.90 34.64
C ILE A 28 -4.88 -21.83 36.09
N ASN A 29 -5.18 -20.75 36.80
CA ASN A 29 -4.76 -20.57 38.20
C ASN A 29 -5.27 -21.69 39.12
N SER A 30 -6.45 -22.26 38.85
CA SER A 30 -7.00 -23.37 39.64
C SER A 30 -6.19 -24.67 39.56
N ARG A 31 -5.31 -24.79 38.56
CA ARG A 31 -4.44 -25.95 38.29
C ARG A 31 -2.99 -25.74 38.70
N ILE A 32 -2.64 -24.57 39.22
CA ILE A 32 -1.28 -24.26 39.64
C ILE A 32 -1.06 -24.78 41.06
N HIS A 33 0.02 -25.53 41.23
CA HIS A 33 0.43 -26.15 42.48
C HIS A 33 1.93 -25.96 42.72
N ASP A 34 2.37 -26.09 43.96
CA ASP A 34 3.79 -26.10 44.29
C ASP A 34 4.36 -27.49 43.96
N ARG A 35 5.49 -27.52 43.24
CA ARG A 35 6.25 -28.73 42.95
C ARG A 35 7.08 -29.18 44.15
N SER A 36 7.60 -30.40 44.08
CA SER A 36 8.51 -30.95 45.10
C SER A 36 9.81 -30.15 45.29
N ASP A 37 10.25 -29.44 44.25
CA ASP A 37 11.42 -28.54 44.25
C ASP A 37 11.10 -27.11 44.73
N GLY A 38 9.83 -26.82 45.07
CA GLY A 38 9.37 -25.51 45.53
C GLY A 38 9.08 -24.51 44.41
N GLU A 39 9.26 -24.89 43.14
CA GLU A 39 8.88 -24.06 41.99
C GLU A 39 7.39 -24.22 41.65
N ALA A 40 6.85 -23.28 40.86
CA ALA A 40 5.48 -23.38 40.38
C ALA A 40 5.34 -24.52 39.34
N GLY A 41 4.35 -25.37 39.54
CA GLY A 41 3.95 -26.39 38.58
C GLY A 41 2.47 -26.36 38.25
N VAL A 42 2.08 -27.09 37.21
CA VAL A 42 0.70 -27.19 36.75
C VAL A 42 0.26 -28.64 36.67
N GLU A 43 -0.99 -28.90 37.09
CA GLU A 43 -1.69 -30.13 36.75
C GLU A 43 -2.13 -30.09 35.29
N CYS A 44 -1.33 -30.72 34.43
CA CYS A 44 -1.51 -30.70 32.98
C CYS A 44 -2.90 -31.24 32.61
N VAL A 45 -3.68 -30.48 31.83
CA VAL A 45 -5.06 -30.87 31.46
C VAL A 45 -5.10 -32.21 30.73
N VAL A 46 -4.07 -32.49 29.92
CA VAL A 46 -3.92 -33.74 29.16
C VAL A 46 -3.22 -34.84 29.99
N ARG A 47 -2.08 -34.55 30.60
CA ARG A 47 -1.22 -35.59 31.21
C ARG A 47 -1.43 -35.78 32.72
N GLY A 48 -2.09 -34.87 33.40
CA GLY A 48 -2.16 -34.84 34.86
C GLY A 48 -0.79 -34.51 35.47
N LYS A 49 -0.26 -35.43 36.27
CA LYS A 49 1.08 -35.36 36.87
C LYS A 49 2.12 -36.09 36.01
N ASN A 50 3.39 -35.77 36.21
CA ASN A 50 4.49 -36.46 35.53
C ASN A 50 4.71 -37.88 36.10
N ASP A 51 5.62 -38.64 35.49
CA ASP A 51 5.91 -40.04 35.87
C ASP A 51 6.44 -40.18 37.32
N ASP A 52 7.00 -39.11 37.89
CA ASP A 52 7.47 -39.04 39.27
C ASP A 52 6.35 -38.71 40.28
N GLY A 53 5.12 -38.49 39.81
CA GLY A 53 3.98 -38.10 40.65
C GLY A 53 3.99 -36.63 41.09
N ASP A 54 4.77 -35.78 40.41
CA ASP A 54 4.87 -34.33 40.62
C ASP A 54 4.19 -33.53 39.49
N TYR A 55 3.99 -32.22 39.69
CA TYR A 55 3.39 -31.32 38.70
C TYR A 55 4.38 -30.89 37.62
N PHE A 56 3.93 -30.66 36.39
CA PHE A 56 4.81 -30.19 35.31
C PHE A 56 5.30 -28.76 35.60
N LYS A 57 6.57 -28.46 35.30
CA LYS A 57 7.13 -27.12 35.52
C LYS A 57 6.34 -26.09 34.72
N LEU A 58 5.87 -25.03 35.39
CA LEU A 58 5.02 -24.02 34.76
C LEU A 58 5.89 -22.91 34.16
N THR A 59 6.19 -23.02 32.86
CA THR A 59 6.87 -21.97 32.07
C THR A 59 5.83 -21.06 31.39
N PRO A 60 6.23 -19.86 30.90
CA PRO A 60 5.35 -19.03 30.08
C PRO A 60 4.75 -19.77 28.87
N GLU A 61 5.55 -20.59 28.18
CA GLU A 61 5.08 -21.46 27.09
C GLU A 61 4.09 -22.52 27.57
N GLU A 62 4.33 -23.13 28.74
CA GLU A 62 3.39 -24.11 29.30
C GLU A 62 2.04 -23.46 29.65
N ILE A 63 2.02 -22.19 30.11
CA ILE A 63 0.76 -21.45 30.33
C ILE A 63 -0.04 -21.34 29.01
N VAL A 64 0.63 -20.94 27.92
CA VAL A 64 0.01 -20.82 26.60
C VAL A 64 -0.44 -22.19 26.08
N ARG A 65 0.36 -23.24 26.30
CA ARG A 65 0.04 -24.60 25.89
C ARG A 65 -1.22 -25.13 26.60
N GLN A 66 -1.33 -24.92 27.91
CA GLN A 66 -2.51 -25.28 28.69
C GLN A 66 -3.75 -24.49 28.24
N TYR A 67 -3.58 -23.20 27.93
CA TYR A 67 -4.65 -22.34 27.42
C TYR A 67 -5.23 -22.84 26.09
N TYR A 68 -4.40 -23.12 25.09
CA TYR A 68 -4.92 -23.61 23.81
C TYR A 68 -5.51 -25.01 23.90
N ALA A 69 -4.96 -25.90 24.73
CA ALA A 69 -5.57 -27.20 24.99
C ALA A 69 -6.96 -27.06 25.63
N TYR A 70 -7.11 -26.13 26.59
CA TYR A 70 -8.40 -25.78 27.17
C TYR A 70 -9.39 -25.25 26.12
N LYS A 71 -8.97 -24.30 25.30
CA LYS A 71 -9.81 -23.75 24.21
C LYS A 71 -10.28 -24.85 23.26
N LEU A 72 -9.37 -25.72 22.83
CA LEU A 72 -9.71 -26.87 21.98
C LEU A 72 -10.78 -27.74 22.61
N MET A 73 -10.69 -28.02 23.91
CA MET A 73 -11.64 -28.87 24.59
C MET A 73 -13.00 -28.19 24.82
N GLU A 74 -13.01 -27.03 25.46
CA GLU A 74 -14.26 -26.40 25.91
C GLU A 74 -14.98 -25.59 24.83
N ILE A 75 -14.23 -24.96 23.90
CA ILE A 75 -14.82 -24.13 22.85
C ILE A 75 -15.00 -24.91 21.56
N TYR A 76 -13.98 -25.68 21.17
CA TYR A 76 -13.98 -26.40 19.89
C TYR A 76 -14.40 -27.86 20.00
N GLY A 77 -14.68 -28.36 21.21
CA GLY A 77 -15.29 -29.66 21.46
C GLY A 77 -14.37 -30.87 21.25
N TYR A 78 -13.05 -30.69 21.24
CA TYR A 78 -12.09 -31.79 21.15
C TYR A 78 -12.06 -32.60 22.45
N THR A 79 -12.00 -33.92 22.38
CA THR A 79 -11.85 -34.72 23.59
C THR A 79 -10.39 -34.75 24.05
N LYS A 80 -10.18 -35.01 25.35
CA LYS A 80 -8.84 -35.12 25.94
C LYS A 80 -7.96 -36.16 25.23
N GLU A 81 -8.56 -37.25 24.75
CA GLU A 81 -7.86 -38.34 24.05
C GLU A 81 -7.42 -37.96 22.63
N GLN A 82 -7.96 -36.87 22.07
CA GLN A 82 -7.55 -36.33 20.78
C GLN A 82 -6.38 -35.35 20.90
N ILE A 83 -5.97 -34.95 22.10
CA ILE A 83 -4.91 -33.97 22.29
C ILE A 83 -3.67 -34.67 22.86
N GLY A 84 -2.55 -34.59 22.14
CA GLY A 84 -1.26 -35.12 22.57
C GLY A 84 -0.26 -34.00 22.82
N PHE A 85 0.46 -34.07 23.94
CA PHE A 85 1.53 -33.11 24.27
C PHE A 85 2.91 -33.74 24.07
N GLU A 86 3.88 -32.95 23.62
CA GLU A 86 5.30 -33.34 23.51
C GLU A 86 5.49 -34.63 22.67
N LEU A 87 4.78 -34.71 21.53
CA LEU A 87 4.80 -35.89 20.68
C LEU A 87 6.15 -35.99 19.95
N PRO A 88 6.86 -37.13 20.00
CA PRO A 88 8.15 -37.25 19.34
C PRO A 88 8.04 -37.23 17.81
N ALA A 89 8.88 -36.41 17.17
CA ALA A 89 8.99 -36.31 15.72
C ALA A 89 10.07 -37.28 15.19
N VAL A 90 9.71 -38.56 14.99
CA VAL A 90 10.65 -39.63 14.57
C VAL A 90 10.48 -40.00 13.09
N TYR A 91 11.59 -40.25 12.38
CA TYR A 91 11.65 -40.89 11.05
C TYR A 91 11.57 -42.42 11.18
N ALA A 92 10.77 -43.09 10.36
CA ALA A 92 10.92 -44.53 10.18
C ALA A 92 12.27 -44.80 9.45
N GLY A 93 13.28 -45.29 10.18
CA GLY A 93 14.47 -45.91 9.58
C GLY A 93 15.78 -45.10 9.52
N LYS A 94 15.93 -43.96 10.21
CA LYS A 94 17.24 -43.30 10.43
C LYS A 94 17.42 -42.87 11.88
N GLU A 95 18.68 -42.75 12.32
CA GLU A 95 19.10 -42.45 13.70
C GLU A 95 18.21 -41.42 14.40
N VAL A 96 17.86 -41.75 15.64
CA VAL A 96 16.99 -40.96 16.52
C VAL A 96 17.59 -39.56 16.73
N ILE A 97 17.00 -38.53 16.12
CA ILE A 97 17.20 -37.15 16.58
C ILE A 97 16.43 -37.02 17.90
N LYS A 98 17.11 -37.29 19.03
CA LYS A 98 16.50 -37.52 20.35
C LYS A 98 15.67 -36.35 20.94
N ASN A 99 15.69 -35.15 20.36
CA ASN A 99 15.23 -33.94 21.06
C ASN A 99 14.14 -33.12 20.36
N LYS A 100 13.53 -33.56 19.24
CA LYS A 100 12.46 -32.80 18.57
C LYS A 100 11.07 -33.33 18.94
N ARG A 101 10.27 -32.48 19.62
CA ARG A 101 8.95 -32.79 20.17
C ARG A 101 7.92 -31.76 19.68
N ILE A 102 6.73 -32.21 19.32
CA ILE A 102 5.62 -31.37 18.90
C ILE A 102 4.88 -30.92 20.17
N ASP A 103 4.65 -29.62 20.33
CA ASP A 103 4.01 -29.07 21.53
C ASP A 103 2.60 -29.61 21.73
N ILE A 104 1.73 -29.43 20.74
CA ILE A 104 0.36 -29.98 20.72
C ILE A 104 0.10 -30.65 19.37
N ALA A 105 -0.34 -31.90 19.42
CA ALA A 105 -0.89 -32.63 18.26
C ALA A 105 -2.37 -32.93 18.50
N VAL A 106 -3.21 -32.61 17.53
CA VAL A 106 -4.65 -32.91 17.55
C VAL A 106 -4.93 -34.07 16.60
N PHE A 107 -5.33 -35.20 17.16
CA PHE A 107 -5.62 -36.43 16.44
C PHE A 107 -7.02 -36.43 15.84
N ASN A 108 -7.13 -37.08 14.69
CA ASN A 108 -8.39 -37.21 13.98
C ASN A 108 -9.42 -37.98 14.83
N LYS A 109 -10.67 -37.53 14.74
CA LYS A 109 -11.79 -38.08 15.53
C LYS A 109 -12.04 -39.56 15.24
N ASP A 110 -11.95 -39.95 13.97
CA ASP A 110 -12.27 -41.28 13.49
C ASP A 110 -11.03 -42.18 13.37
N ASP A 111 -9.85 -41.59 13.17
CA ASP A 111 -8.58 -42.31 13.01
C ASP A 111 -7.46 -41.70 13.89
N LYS A 112 -7.30 -42.25 15.10
CA LYS A 112 -6.27 -41.80 16.06
C LYS A 112 -4.82 -41.98 15.58
N SER A 113 -4.58 -42.67 14.46
CA SER A 113 -3.25 -42.75 13.86
C SER A 113 -2.89 -41.53 13.02
N LYS A 114 -3.89 -40.72 12.64
CA LYS A 114 -3.74 -39.49 11.87
C LYS A 114 -3.81 -38.26 12.76
N ILE A 115 -3.03 -37.26 12.40
CA ILE A 115 -3.02 -35.95 13.05
C ILE A 115 -3.74 -35.00 12.11
N ASP A 116 -4.80 -34.33 12.57
CA ASP A 116 -5.46 -33.29 11.80
C ASP A 116 -4.69 -31.96 11.92
N MET A 117 -4.11 -31.70 13.10
CA MET A 117 -3.47 -30.42 13.38
C MET A 117 -2.23 -30.55 14.25
N ILE A 118 -1.20 -29.76 13.93
CA ILE A 118 -0.01 -29.54 14.76
C ILE A 118 0.03 -28.09 15.18
N ILE A 119 0.21 -27.82 16.48
CA ILE A 119 0.30 -26.47 17.03
C ILE A 119 1.67 -26.33 17.70
N GLU A 120 2.47 -25.42 17.17
CA GLU A 120 3.72 -24.94 17.74
C GLU A 120 3.42 -23.77 18.68
N VAL A 121 3.78 -23.91 19.95
CA VAL A 121 3.48 -22.93 20.98
C VAL A 121 4.73 -22.13 21.32
N LYS A 122 4.59 -20.81 21.37
CA LYS A 122 5.67 -19.91 21.79
C LYS A 122 5.26 -19.09 23.00
N ARG A 123 6.27 -18.58 23.71
CA ARG A 123 6.04 -17.70 24.86
C ARG A 123 5.29 -16.42 24.46
N PRO A 124 4.52 -15.81 25.38
CA PRO A 124 3.94 -14.49 25.18
C PRO A 124 4.99 -13.45 24.79
N GLY A 125 4.64 -12.55 23.86
CA GLY A 125 5.51 -11.44 23.43
C GLY A 125 6.35 -11.68 22.17
N ILE A 126 6.42 -12.91 21.65
CA ILE A 126 7.04 -13.17 20.33
C ILE A 126 6.11 -12.64 19.23
N LYS A 127 6.55 -11.64 18.47
CA LYS A 127 5.71 -10.95 17.47
C LYS A 127 5.81 -11.49 16.05
N ASP A 128 6.94 -12.12 15.70
CA ASP A 128 7.25 -12.54 14.33
C ASP A 128 7.68 -14.02 14.31
N GLU A 129 6.94 -14.85 13.57
CA GLU A 129 7.24 -16.27 13.38
C GLU A 129 8.53 -16.56 12.61
N ASN A 130 9.13 -15.54 11.99
CA ASN A 130 10.39 -15.61 11.25
C ASN A 130 11.59 -15.09 12.05
N SER A 131 11.35 -14.57 13.26
CA SER A 131 12.43 -14.15 14.16
C SER A 131 13.00 -15.36 14.93
N ILE A 132 14.32 -15.40 15.10
CA ILE A 132 14.99 -16.39 15.95
C ILE A 132 15.07 -15.79 17.36
N ALA A 133 14.44 -16.44 18.33
CA ALA A 133 14.53 -16.04 19.74
C ALA A 133 15.92 -16.34 20.32
N ASP A 134 16.32 -15.56 21.32
CA ASP A 134 17.62 -15.72 22.00
C ASP A 134 17.81 -17.16 22.49
N GLY A 135 18.86 -17.82 21.97
CA GLY A 135 19.22 -19.20 22.32
C GLY A 135 18.56 -20.29 21.45
N GLU A 136 17.68 -19.94 20.51
CA GLU A 136 17.15 -20.88 19.51
C GLU A 136 17.98 -20.90 18.22
N SER A 137 17.90 -22.00 17.47
CA SER A 137 18.63 -22.18 16.19
C SER A 137 17.72 -22.16 14.96
N SER A 138 16.41 -22.03 15.16
CA SER A 138 15.39 -22.04 14.10
C SER A 138 14.21 -21.17 14.49
N THR A 139 13.53 -20.58 13.52
CA THR A 139 12.34 -19.75 13.76
C THR A 139 11.12 -20.60 14.16
N PRO A 140 10.09 -20.02 14.81
CA PRO A 140 8.82 -20.70 15.05
C PRO A 140 8.22 -21.32 13.77
N PHE A 141 8.26 -20.58 12.66
CA PHE A 141 7.78 -21.08 11.36
C PHE A 141 8.57 -22.30 10.89
N GLN A 142 9.90 -22.26 10.95
CA GLN A 142 10.75 -23.39 10.55
C GLN A 142 10.52 -24.63 11.43
N GLN A 143 10.25 -24.44 12.73
CA GLN A 143 9.94 -25.53 13.67
C GLN A 143 8.61 -26.19 13.30
N MET A 144 7.53 -25.40 13.23
CA MET A 144 6.21 -25.86 12.83
C MET A 144 6.24 -26.55 11.46
N GLN A 145 6.87 -25.93 10.46
CA GLN A 145 6.96 -26.49 9.11
C GLN A 145 7.73 -27.82 9.10
N SER A 146 8.80 -27.95 9.89
CA SER A 146 9.52 -29.21 10.06
C SER A 146 8.62 -30.30 10.64
N TYR A 147 7.77 -29.99 11.61
CA TYR A 147 6.83 -30.96 12.19
C TYR A 147 5.73 -31.36 11.22
N CYS A 148 5.17 -30.40 10.51
CA CYS A 148 4.11 -30.64 9.54
C CYS A 148 4.60 -31.48 8.35
N ARG A 149 5.80 -31.22 7.82
CA ARG A 149 6.40 -32.05 6.76
C ARG A 149 6.65 -33.50 7.21
N LEU A 150 6.91 -33.72 8.49
CA LEU A 150 7.18 -35.06 9.05
C LEU A 150 5.91 -35.87 9.32
N LYS A 151 4.88 -35.24 9.89
CA LYS A 151 3.66 -35.92 10.34
C LYS A 151 2.49 -35.78 9.38
N GLN A 152 2.62 -34.92 8.37
CA GLN A 152 1.61 -34.63 7.36
C GLN A 152 0.22 -34.37 7.96
N PRO A 153 0.08 -33.41 8.91
CA PRO A 153 -1.24 -32.99 9.35
C PRO A 153 -1.99 -32.27 8.23
N GLN A 154 -3.27 -32.02 8.40
CA GLN A 154 -4.01 -31.17 7.45
C GLN A 154 -3.66 -29.69 7.67
N ILE A 155 -3.41 -29.29 8.92
CA ILE A 155 -3.12 -27.91 9.31
C ILE A 155 -1.92 -27.83 10.27
N GLY A 156 -1.05 -26.86 10.05
CA GLY A 156 -0.04 -26.41 10.99
C GLY A 156 -0.44 -25.08 11.63
N VAL A 157 -0.12 -24.87 12.91
CA VAL A 157 -0.49 -23.67 13.66
C VAL A 157 0.69 -23.16 14.46
N ILE A 158 0.84 -21.85 14.55
CA ILE A 158 1.77 -21.18 15.46
C ILE A 158 0.95 -20.30 16.40
N ALA A 159 1.15 -20.46 17.70
CA ALA A 159 0.31 -19.86 18.72
C ALA A 159 1.13 -19.30 19.90
N ASN A 160 0.86 -18.07 20.37
CA ASN A 160 1.56 -17.47 21.53
C ASN A 160 0.65 -16.90 22.64
N GLY A 161 -0.68 -17.00 22.49
CA GLY A 161 -1.63 -16.48 23.48
C GLY A 161 -1.89 -14.97 23.41
N ASP A 162 -1.35 -14.28 22.39
CA ASP A 162 -1.64 -12.88 22.06
C ASP A 162 -1.75 -12.72 20.53
N ASN A 163 -0.72 -12.16 19.89
CA ASN A 163 -0.82 -11.70 18.52
C ASN A 163 -0.47 -12.74 17.46
N LEU A 164 0.17 -13.81 17.87
CA LEU A 164 0.62 -14.86 16.98
C LEU A 164 -0.37 -16.02 17.09
N LEU A 165 -1.37 -16.03 16.21
CA LEU A 165 -2.22 -17.17 15.92
C LEU A 165 -2.30 -17.31 14.39
N LYS A 166 -1.43 -18.15 13.83
CA LYS A 166 -1.30 -18.32 12.37
C LYS A 166 -1.52 -19.77 11.99
N PHE A 167 -2.29 -20.00 10.94
CA PHE A 167 -2.62 -21.33 10.42
C PHE A 167 -1.94 -21.53 9.07
N TYR A 168 -1.54 -22.75 8.74
CA TYR A 168 -0.83 -23.10 7.52
C TYR A 168 -1.39 -24.40 6.95
N GLU A 169 -1.61 -24.46 5.64
CA GLU A 169 -2.24 -25.62 5.02
C GLU A 169 -1.23 -26.60 4.40
N ALA A 170 -1.56 -27.88 4.50
CA ALA A 170 -0.96 -28.93 3.68
C ALA A 170 -1.16 -28.69 2.17
N PRO A 171 -0.30 -29.25 1.29
CA PRO A 171 0.92 -30.00 1.62
C PRO A 171 2.14 -29.09 1.81
N ALA A 172 2.05 -27.82 1.40
CA ALA A 172 3.17 -26.91 1.29
C ALA A 172 3.56 -26.29 2.64
N PHE A 173 2.57 -25.83 3.41
CA PHE A 173 2.77 -25.06 4.65
C PHE A 173 3.69 -23.85 4.44
N ASP A 174 3.57 -23.18 3.30
CA ASP A 174 4.45 -22.08 2.90
C ASP A 174 3.84 -20.72 3.22
N GLU A 175 2.51 -20.58 3.11
CA GLU A 175 1.80 -19.33 3.36
C GLU A 175 0.77 -19.48 4.48
N ALA A 176 0.66 -18.43 5.29
CA ALA A 176 -0.32 -18.39 6.37
C ALA A 176 -1.72 -18.22 5.79
N LEU A 177 -2.64 -19.09 6.20
CA LEU A 177 -4.06 -18.92 5.98
C LEU A 177 -4.54 -17.69 6.75
N VAL A 178 -5.34 -16.84 6.09
CA VAL A 178 -6.03 -15.73 6.74
C VAL A 178 -7.20 -16.31 7.55
N ILE A 179 -6.91 -16.89 8.72
CA ILE A 179 -7.85 -17.51 9.65
C ILE A 179 -7.42 -17.18 11.08
N ASP A 180 -8.38 -16.99 11.99
CA ASP A 180 -8.20 -16.55 13.38
C ASP A 180 -8.84 -17.49 14.43
N LYS A 181 -9.39 -18.64 14.02
CA LYS A 181 -10.05 -19.59 14.92
C LYS A 181 -9.77 -21.03 14.53
N PHE A 182 -9.74 -21.94 15.50
CA PHE A 182 -9.61 -23.37 15.23
C PHE A 182 -10.87 -23.96 14.57
N PRO A 183 -10.75 -25.05 13.78
CA PRO A 183 -11.89 -25.88 13.38
C PRO A 183 -12.55 -26.53 14.61
N ALA A 184 -13.86 -26.77 14.54
CA ALA A 184 -14.55 -27.57 15.55
C ALA A 184 -14.24 -29.06 15.39
N ASN A 185 -14.40 -29.84 16.46
CA ASN A 185 -14.11 -31.27 16.45
C ASN A 185 -15.02 -32.04 15.47
N GLY A 186 -14.40 -32.67 14.47
CA GLY A 186 -15.09 -33.39 13.39
C GLY A 186 -15.62 -32.49 12.28
N GLU A 187 -15.35 -31.18 12.33
CA GLU A 187 -15.56 -30.29 11.19
C GLU A 187 -14.58 -30.68 10.08
N ASN A 188 -15.07 -30.82 8.85
CA ASN A 188 -14.22 -31.11 7.72
C ASN A 188 -13.30 -29.90 7.46
N ILE A 189 -11.99 -30.09 7.39
CA ILE A 189 -11.02 -28.98 7.27
C ILE A 189 -11.21 -28.20 5.95
N ALA A 190 -11.54 -28.87 4.85
CA ALA A 190 -11.85 -28.17 3.60
C ALA A 190 -13.11 -27.30 3.77
N GLU A 191 -14.16 -27.85 4.38
CA GLU A 191 -15.38 -27.10 4.69
C GLU A 191 -15.15 -25.98 5.71
N TRP A 192 -14.33 -26.16 6.74
CA TRP A 192 -14.00 -25.12 7.71
C TRP A 192 -13.32 -23.91 7.06
N LYS A 193 -12.39 -24.16 6.11
CA LYS A 193 -11.78 -23.11 5.30
C LYS A 193 -12.79 -22.43 4.38
N GLU A 194 -13.66 -23.21 3.74
CA GLU A 194 -14.57 -22.73 2.70
C GLU A 194 -15.87 -22.09 3.25
N ASN A 195 -16.43 -22.61 4.34
CA ASN A 195 -17.67 -22.15 4.97
C ASN A 195 -17.45 -21.01 5.98
N ARG A 196 -16.22 -20.50 6.08
CA ARG A 196 -15.94 -19.32 6.88
C ARG A 196 -16.75 -18.13 6.35
N ARG A 197 -17.36 -17.39 7.28
CA ARG A 197 -17.98 -16.11 7.00
C ARG A 197 -16.92 -15.15 6.48
N PHE A 198 -17.03 -14.77 5.21
CA PHE A 198 -16.18 -13.74 4.63
C PHE A 198 -16.86 -12.40 4.87
N THR A 199 -16.51 -11.76 5.97
CA THR A 199 -17.02 -10.45 6.38
C THR A 199 -16.09 -9.34 5.87
N PHE A 200 -16.50 -8.08 6.06
CA PHE A 200 -15.65 -6.95 5.72
C PHE A 200 -14.34 -6.92 6.53
N LYS A 201 -14.34 -7.38 7.79
CA LYS A 201 -13.11 -7.58 8.59
C LYS A 201 -12.14 -8.53 7.87
N GLN A 202 -12.66 -9.65 7.37
CA GLN A 202 -11.83 -10.63 6.66
C GLN A 202 -11.28 -10.10 5.35
N LEU A 203 -12.07 -9.30 4.61
CA LEU A 203 -11.58 -8.60 3.43
C LEU A 203 -10.43 -7.64 3.80
N MET A 204 -10.55 -6.87 4.89
CA MET A 204 -9.48 -5.97 5.34
C MET A 204 -8.20 -6.72 5.75
N GLN A 205 -8.31 -7.93 6.28
CA GLN A 205 -7.15 -8.75 6.66
C GLN A 205 -6.51 -9.45 5.46
N ALA A 206 -7.30 -9.86 4.47
CA ALA A 206 -6.86 -10.59 3.29
C ALA A 206 -6.57 -9.68 2.07
N ASP A 207 -6.59 -8.36 2.26
CA ASP A 207 -6.54 -7.40 1.14
C ASP A 207 -5.23 -7.52 0.36
N ARG A 208 -5.32 -8.01 -0.87
CA ARG A 208 -4.17 -8.19 -1.77
C ARG A 208 -3.43 -6.89 -2.06
N LEU A 209 -4.11 -5.74 -1.97
CA LEU A 209 -3.52 -4.43 -2.25
C LEU A 209 -2.50 -3.98 -1.20
N GLN A 210 -2.32 -4.75 -0.11
CA GLN A 210 -1.20 -4.57 0.81
C GLN A 210 0.15 -4.96 0.19
N THR A 211 0.16 -5.87 -0.80
CA THR A 211 1.37 -6.41 -1.42
C THR A 211 1.39 -6.28 -2.95
N GLU A 212 0.24 -6.09 -3.58
CA GLU A 212 0.06 -6.06 -5.04
C GLU A 212 -0.53 -4.73 -5.51
N THR A 213 -0.40 -4.40 -6.80
CA THR A 213 -1.08 -3.23 -7.38
C THR A 213 -2.41 -3.64 -8.01
N LEU A 214 -3.44 -2.78 -7.93
CA LEU A 214 -4.73 -3.07 -8.58
C LEU A 214 -4.59 -3.22 -10.10
N LYS A 215 -3.65 -2.49 -10.72
CA LYS A 215 -3.36 -2.63 -12.15
C LYS A 215 -2.94 -4.06 -12.48
N ASP A 216 -2.03 -4.64 -11.72
CA ASP A 216 -1.57 -6.02 -11.93
C ASP A 216 -2.72 -7.02 -11.72
N ILE A 217 -3.54 -6.81 -10.69
CA ILE A 217 -4.71 -7.65 -10.45
C ILE A 217 -5.74 -7.55 -11.58
N ILE A 218 -5.97 -6.35 -12.13
CA ILE A 218 -6.86 -6.18 -13.29
C ILE A 218 -6.29 -6.88 -14.52
N LEU A 219 -4.97 -6.82 -14.76
CA LEU A 219 -4.31 -7.57 -15.83
C LEU A 219 -4.48 -9.09 -15.65
N ASP A 220 -4.38 -9.60 -14.42
CA ASP A 220 -4.65 -11.01 -14.13
C ASP A 220 -6.12 -11.37 -14.44
N VAL A 221 -7.06 -10.51 -14.05
CA VAL A 221 -8.50 -10.68 -14.38
C VAL A 221 -8.72 -10.70 -15.89
N GLU A 222 -8.08 -9.80 -16.64
CA GLU A 222 -8.13 -9.78 -18.10
C GLU A 222 -7.56 -11.07 -18.71
N GLN A 223 -6.44 -11.56 -18.18
CA GLN A 223 -5.86 -12.83 -18.62
C GLN A 223 -6.81 -14.00 -18.35
N ARG A 224 -7.43 -14.08 -17.17
CA ARG A 224 -8.45 -15.09 -16.84
C ARG A 224 -9.66 -15.00 -17.76
N PHE A 225 -10.06 -13.77 -18.09
CA PHE A 225 -11.18 -13.49 -19.00
C PHE A 225 -10.87 -14.00 -20.41
N GLY A 226 -9.75 -13.56 -20.99
CA GLY A 226 -9.35 -13.92 -22.36
C GLY A 226 -9.03 -15.40 -22.57
N ALA A 227 -8.76 -16.15 -21.50
CA ALA A 227 -8.58 -17.59 -21.57
C ALA A 227 -9.89 -18.37 -21.83
N ASN A 228 -11.03 -17.81 -21.44
CA ASN A 228 -12.31 -18.54 -21.41
C ASN A 228 -13.46 -17.80 -22.12
N ASP A 229 -13.26 -16.53 -22.50
CA ASP A 229 -14.29 -15.69 -23.10
C ASP A 229 -13.72 -14.77 -24.17
N SER A 230 -14.61 -14.12 -24.92
CA SER A 230 -14.23 -13.33 -26.10
C SER A 230 -13.72 -11.93 -25.72
N SER A 231 -12.50 -11.62 -26.13
CA SER A 231 -11.81 -10.35 -25.82
C SER A 231 -12.57 -9.07 -26.22
N ASP A 232 -13.50 -9.14 -27.18
CA ASP A 232 -14.31 -8.00 -27.62
C ASP A 232 -15.28 -7.46 -26.55
N LYS A 233 -15.62 -8.29 -25.55
CA LYS A 233 -16.49 -7.92 -24.42
C LYS A 233 -15.73 -7.68 -23.12
N ALA A 234 -14.40 -7.91 -23.09
CA ALA A 234 -13.60 -7.93 -21.87
C ALA A 234 -13.78 -6.67 -21.02
N PHE A 235 -13.64 -5.49 -21.63
CA PHE A 235 -13.84 -4.22 -20.92
C PHE A 235 -15.23 -4.13 -20.27
N GLU A 236 -16.30 -4.40 -21.03
CA GLU A 236 -17.67 -4.24 -20.53
C GLU A 236 -17.98 -5.20 -19.38
N GLU A 237 -17.56 -6.45 -19.48
CA GLU A 237 -17.86 -7.47 -18.46
C GLU A 237 -16.97 -7.35 -17.22
N ILE A 238 -15.68 -7.04 -17.37
CA ILE A 238 -14.79 -6.76 -16.24
C ILE A 238 -15.26 -5.50 -15.50
N PHE A 239 -15.70 -4.48 -16.23
CA PHE A 239 -16.28 -3.28 -15.63
C PHE A 239 -17.55 -3.57 -14.83
N LYS A 240 -18.41 -4.50 -15.28
CA LYS A 240 -19.55 -5.00 -14.48
C LYS A 240 -19.09 -5.70 -13.21
N LEU A 241 -18.07 -6.57 -13.26
CA LEU A 241 -17.54 -7.24 -12.07
C LEU A 241 -17.04 -6.24 -11.02
N ILE A 242 -16.31 -5.21 -11.45
CA ILE A 242 -15.83 -4.15 -10.55
C ILE A 242 -17.02 -3.39 -9.95
N PHE A 243 -18.02 -3.05 -10.76
CA PHE A 243 -19.24 -2.40 -10.29
C PHE A 243 -20.00 -3.23 -9.24
N ILE A 244 -20.10 -4.54 -9.46
CA ILE A 244 -20.73 -5.49 -8.51
C ILE A 244 -19.92 -5.57 -7.21
N LYS A 245 -18.59 -5.63 -7.30
CA LYS A 245 -17.69 -5.65 -6.14
C LYS A 245 -17.80 -4.38 -5.31
N LEU A 246 -17.82 -3.21 -5.96
CA LEU A 246 -18.03 -1.93 -5.28
C LEU A 246 -19.38 -1.93 -4.55
N TYR A 247 -20.43 -2.43 -5.17
CA TYR A 247 -21.74 -2.53 -4.53
C TYR A 247 -21.73 -3.46 -3.31
N ASP A 248 -21.11 -4.64 -3.42
CA ASP A 248 -21.04 -5.61 -2.32
C ASP A 248 -20.24 -5.07 -1.11
N GLU A 249 -19.20 -4.27 -1.34
CA GLU A 249 -18.48 -3.55 -0.29
C GLU A 249 -19.33 -2.47 0.38
N VAL A 250 -20.06 -1.65 -0.40
CA VAL A 250 -20.94 -0.59 0.14
C VAL A 250 -22.04 -1.17 1.04
N LEU A 251 -22.52 -2.38 0.77
CA LEU A 251 -23.49 -3.05 1.66
C LEU A 251 -22.94 -3.32 3.07
N SER A 252 -21.62 -3.29 3.25
CA SER A 252 -20.94 -3.44 4.54
C SER A 252 -20.51 -2.10 5.17
N SER A 253 -21.09 -0.97 4.75
CA SER A 253 -20.73 0.37 5.28
C SER A 253 -20.88 0.50 6.80
N GLN A 254 -21.92 -0.14 7.37
CA GLN A 254 -22.14 -0.13 8.83
C GLN A 254 -21.04 -0.92 9.57
N ASP A 255 -20.67 -2.10 9.04
CA ASP A 255 -19.57 -2.91 9.58
C ASP A 255 -18.25 -2.12 9.54
N ALA A 256 -18.00 -1.38 8.45
CA ALA A 256 -16.84 -0.51 8.30
C ALA A 256 -16.82 0.64 9.33
N ASP A 257 -17.97 1.23 9.64
CA ASP A 257 -18.09 2.27 10.67
C ASP A 257 -17.86 1.70 12.09
N ILE A 258 -18.34 0.49 12.38
CA ILE A 258 -18.08 -0.21 13.65
C ILE A 258 -16.57 -0.47 13.80
N ILE A 259 -15.95 -1.09 12.79
CA ILE A 259 -14.50 -1.38 12.79
C ILE A 259 -13.70 -0.10 13.03
N ALA A 260 -14.02 0.97 12.30
CA ALA A 260 -13.30 2.23 12.44
C ALA A 260 -13.45 2.86 13.82
N ASN A 261 -14.62 2.73 14.46
CA ASN A 261 -14.82 3.22 15.82
C ASN A 261 -14.00 2.39 16.84
N ASP A 262 -14.00 1.06 16.71
CA ASP A 262 -13.26 0.19 17.62
C ASP A 262 -11.74 0.36 17.50
N MET A 263 -11.23 0.50 16.28
CA MET A 263 -9.81 0.77 16.07
C MET A 263 -9.41 2.16 16.60
N ASN A 264 -10.13 3.22 16.23
CA ASN A 264 -9.68 4.58 16.50
C ASN A 264 -10.05 5.09 17.89
N ARG A 265 -11.18 4.66 18.46
CA ARG A 265 -11.66 5.15 19.76
C ARG A 265 -11.37 4.19 20.90
N HIS A 266 -11.40 2.89 20.63
CA HIS A 266 -11.19 1.85 21.64
C HIS A 266 -9.80 1.20 21.55
N ASN A 267 -8.98 1.58 20.57
CA ASN A 267 -7.64 1.06 20.33
C ASN A 267 -7.60 -0.48 20.21
N ILE A 268 -8.66 -1.06 19.66
CA ILE A 268 -8.77 -2.51 19.42
C ILE A 268 -8.10 -2.81 18.08
N ALA A 269 -7.15 -3.74 18.05
CA ALA A 269 -6.53 -4.14 16.80
C ALA A 269 -7.55 -4.82 15.88
N LEU A 270 -7.45 -4.61 14.56
CA LEU A 270 -8.40 -5.15 13.57
C LEU A 270 -8.69 -6.65 13.75
N LYS A 271 -7.65 -7.42 14.09
CA LYS A 271 -7.74 -8.87 14.32
C LYS A 271 -8.66 -9.26 15.50
N ASP A 272 -8.78 -8.38 16.50
CA ASP A 272 -9.48 -8.64 17.77
C ASP A 272 -10.93 -8.13 17.76
N ILE A 273 -11.37 -7.50 16.66
CA ILE A 273 -12.75 -7.02 16.51
C ILE A 273 -13.69 -8.20 16.27
N ASP A 274 -14.80 -8.23 17.01
CA ASP A 274 -15.86 -9.23 16.82
C ASP A 274 -16.66 -8.95 15.54
N ASP A 275 -16.57 -9.84 14.56
CA ASP A 275 -17.32 -9.78 13.31
C ASP A 275 -18.50 -10.76 13.26
N SER A 276 -18.89 -11.34 14.39
CA SER A 276 -20.00 -12.30 14.50
C SER A 276 -21.35 -11.73 14.06
N MET A 277 -21.53 -10.41 14.09
CA MET A 277 -22.75 -9.74 13.63
C MET A 277 -22.59 -9.08 12.25
N PHE A 278 -21.39 -9.11 11.66
CA PHE A 278 -21.14 -8.45 10.38
C PHE A 278 -21.75 -9.21 9.21
N ARG A 279 -22.06 -8.45 8.15
CA ARG A 279 -22.60 -8.99 6.93
C ARG A 279 -21.60 -9.94 6.26
N VAL A 280 -22.11 -11.07 5.79
CA VAL A 280 -21.34 -11.97 4.91
C VAL A 280 -21.36 -11.40 3.49
N MET A 281 -20.18 -11.18 2.94
CA MET A 281 -19.97 -10.66 1.60
C MET A 281 -20.33 -11.73 0.55
N LYS A 282 -20.97 -11.28 -0.53
CA LYS A 282 -21.50 -12.14 -1.59
C LYS A 282 -20.61 -12.18 -2.83
N PHE A 283 -19.72 -11.21 -3.02
CA PHE A 283 -18.71 -11.23 -4.08
C PHE A 283 -17.58 -12.20 -3.70
N ARG A 284 -17.83 -13.49 -3.89
CA ARG A 284 -16.90 -14.57 -3.54
C ARG A 284 -17.15 -15.80 -4.41
N ALA A 285 -16.08 -16.55 -4.68
CA ALA A 285 -16.13 -17.81 -5.39
C ALA A 285 -15.34 -18.89 -4.63
N ARG A 286 -16.03 -19.89 -4.06
CA ARG A 286 -15.40 -21.04 -3.39
C ARG A 286 -15.23 -22.21 -4.36
N ASP A 287 -14.38 -23.16 -4.01
CA ASP A 287 -14.16 -24.33 -4.85
C ASP A 287 -15.37 -25.26 -4.87
N THR A 288 -16.04 -25.45 -3.73
CA THR A 288 -17.30 -26.18 -3.60
C THR A 288 -18.50 -25.50 -4.25
N ASP A 289 -18.46 -24.18 -4.48
CA ASP A 289 -19.59 -23.47 -5.09
C ASP A 289 -19.79 -23.92 -6.55
N SER A 290 -21.04 -24.22 -6.88
CA SER A 290 -21.42 -24.51 -8.26
C SER A 290 -21.27 -23.25 -9.13
N LEU A 291 -20.86 -23.44 -10.38
CA LEU A 291 -20.75 -22.34 -11.35
C LEU A 291 -22.08 -21.58 -11.51
N ALA A 292 -23.21 -22.26 -11.32
CA ALA A 292 -24.53 -21.67 -11.39
C ALA A 292 -24.81 -20.73 -10.22
N ASP A 293 -24.46 -21.13 -9.00
CA ASP A 293 -24.74 -20.35 -7.80
C ASP A 293 -23.92 -19.06 -7.77
N ILE A 294 -22.63 -19.13 -8.12
CA ILE A 294 -21.77 -17.94 -8.22
C ILE A 294 -22.36 -16.97 -9.25
N TYR A 295 -22.67 -17.46 -10.45
CA TYR A 295 -23.22 -16.62 -11.51
C TYR A 295 -24.55 -15.96 -11.11
N ASN A 296 -25.46 -16.72 -10.50
CA ASN A 296 -26.75 -16.22 -10.05
C ASN A 296 -26.59 -15.18 -8.94
N ASN A 297 -25.71 -15.42 -7.97
CA ASN A 297 -25.42 -14.48 -6.89
C ASN A 297 -24.87 -13.15 -7.41
N LEU A 298 -23.94 -13.20 -8.37
CA LEU A 298 -23.39 -11.97 -8.95
C LEU A 298 -24.36 -11.27 -9.89
N SER A 299 -25.21 -12.03 -10.59
CA SER A 299 -26.30 -11.44 -11.39
C SER A 299 -27.31 -10.72 -10.48
N ASP A 300 -27.69 -11.30 -9.34
CA ASP A 300 -28.54 -10.66 -8.33
C ASP A 300 -27.91 -9.38 -7.77
N LEU A 301 -26.63 -9.44 -7.38
CA LEU A 301 -25.91 -8.25 -6.94
C LEU A 301 -25.83 -7.19 -8.04
N PHE A 302 -25.64 -7.58 -9.31
CA PHE A 302 -25.60 -6.64 -10.43
C PHE A 302 -26.94 -5.92 -10.63
N GLU A 303 -28.06 -6.65 -10.55
CA GLU A 303 -29.39 -6.06 -10.62
C GLU A 303 -29.64 -5.07 -9.47
N GLN A 304 -29.25 -5.43 -8.24
CA GLN A 304 -29.36 -4.53 -7.10
C GLN A 304 -28.46 -3.29 -7.24
N ALA A 305 -27.23 -3.45 -7.74
CA ALA A 305 -26.31 -2.35 -8.00
C ALA A 305 -26.86 -1.38 -9.05
N LYS A 306 -27.43 -1.88 -10.15
CA LYS A 306 -28.10 -1.04 -11.18
C LYS A 306 -29.27 -0.25 -10.61
N ASN A 307 -30.06 -0.85 -9.70
CA ASN A 307 -31.17 -0.17 -9.04
C ASN A 307 -30.69 0.92 -8.07
N LYS A 308 -29.58 0.65 -7.36
CA LYS A 308 -28.97 1.63 -6.44
C LYS A 308 -28.33 2.80 -7.18
N TRP A 309 -27.69 2.53 -8.32
CA TRP A 309 -26.89 3.49 -9.09
C TRP A 309 -27.33 3.53 -10.57
N PRO A 310 -28.49 4.12 -10.84
CA PRO A 310 -29.05 4.16 -12.19
C PRO A 310 -28.17 4.96 -13.15
N GLY A 311 -28.14 4.54 -14.42
CA GLY A 311 -27.49 5.29 -15.50
C GLY A 311 -26.01 4.95 -15.76
N VAL A 312 -25.35 4.17 -14.90
CA VAL A 312 -24.02 3.58 -15.21
C VAL A 312 -24.13 2.47 -16.25
N PHE A 313 -25.12 1.60 -16.09
CA PHE A 313 -25.47 0.55 -17.06
C PHE A 313 -26.92 0.71 -17.51
N ALA A 314 -27.26 0.15 -18.66
CA ALA A 314 -28.64 0.09 -19.11
C ALA A 314 -29.48 -0.81 -18.18
N THR A 315 -30.77 -0.52 -18.02
CA THR A 315 -31.65 -1.26 -17.11
C THR A 315 -31.76 -2.74 -17.50
N ASP A 316 -31.68 -3.04 -18.79
CA ASP A 316 -31.70 -4.38 -19.39
C ASP A 316 -30.31 -5.02 -19.54
N ALA A 317 -29.24 -4.34 -19.12
CA ALA A 317 -27.91 -4.93 -19.16
C ALA A 317 -27.83 -6.15 -18.22
N ILE A 318 -27.26 -7.24 -18.69
CA ILE A 318 -27.01 -8.47 -17.91
C ILE A 318 -25.50 -8.73 -17.82
N LEU A 319 -25.08 -9.58 -16.89
CA LEU A 319 -23.72 -10.13 -16.88
C LEU A 319 -23.61 -11.13 -18.03
N ASP A 320 -22.87 -10.81 -19.08
CA ASP A 320 -22.76 -11.63 -20.30
C ASP A 320 -21.38 -12.31 -20.34
N MET A 321 -21.20 -13.26 -19.42
CA MET A 321 -19.96 -14.01 -19.23
C MET A 321 -20.26 -15.50 -19.11
N GLN A 322 -19.36 -16.35 -19.60
CA GLN A 322 -19.42 -17.77 -19.26
C GLN A 322 -19.27 -17.99 -17.76
N ARG A 323 -20.05 -18.90 -17.19
CA ARG A 323 -20.09 -19.15 -15.73
C ARG A 323 -18.73 -19.54 -15.14
N ALA A 324 -17.93 -20.30 -15.91
CA ALA A 324 -16.56 -20.65 -15.52
C ALA A 324 -15.64 -19.43 -15.48
N THR A 325 -15.75 -18.53 -16.46
CA THR A 325 -15.03 -17.25 -16.50
C THR A 325 -15.39 -16.39 -15.30
N VAL A 326 -16.68 -16.29 -14.95
CA VAL A 326 -17.13 -15.56 -13.75
C VAL A 326 -16.45 -16.10 -12.50
N LYS A 327 -16.46 -17.41 -12.26
CA LYS A 327 -15.75 -18.02 -11.12
C LYS A 327 -14.27 -17.66 -11.11
N SER A 328 -13.60 -17.73 -12.27
CA SER A 328 -12.17 -17.43 -12.38
C SER A 328 -11.85 -15.96 -12.10
N CYS A 329 -12.58 -15.01 -12.69
CA CYS A 329 -12.34 -13.58 -12.48
C CYS A 329 -12.67 -13.15 -11.04
N VAL A 330 -13.71 -13.74 -10.43
CA VAL A 330 -14.12 -13.43 -9.06
C VAL A 330 -13.09 -13.91 -8.05
N LYS A 331 -12.46 -15.07 -8.28
CA LYS A 331 -11.35 -15.54 -7.44
C LYS A 331 -10.19 -14.54 -7.38
N GLU A 332 -9.90 -13.86 -8.48
CA GLU A 332 -8.85 -12.84 -8.50
C GLU A 332 -9.25 -11.57 -7.73
N LEU A 333 -10.52 -11.15 -7.84
CA LEU A 333 -11.02 -9.89 -7.25
C LEU A 333 -11.59 -9.99 -5.83
N GLN A 334 -11.95 -11.18 -5.33
CA GLN A 334 -12.71 -11.30 -4.08
C GLN A 334 -11.96 -10.79 -2.84
N ASN A 335 -10.63 -10.95 -2.82
CA ASN A 335 -9.75 -10.52 -1.73
C ASN A 335 -9.13 -9.14 -1.99
N VAL A 336 -9.72 -8.35 -2.89
CA VAL A 336 -9.29 -6.98 -3.19
C VAL A 336 -10.27 -6.04 -2.53
N LYS A 337 -9.79 -5.11 -1.71
CA LYS A 337 -10.63 -4.09 -1.08
C LYS A 337 -10.59 -2.81 -1.90
N LEU A 338 -11.60 -2.61 -2.74
CA LEU A 338 -11.60 -1.46 -3.66
C LEU A 338 -11.74 -0.13 -2.92
N PHE A 339 -12.61 -0.04 -1.90
CA PHE A 339 -12.68 1.14 -1.04
C PHE A 339 -11.48 1.17 -0.06
N ASN A 340 -10.96 2.34 0.34
CA ASN A 340 -9.68 2.57 1.05
C ASN A 340 -8.38 2.28 0.28
N SER A 341 -8.46 1.81 -0.97
CA SER A 341 -7.30 1.84 -1.85
C SER A 341 -6.85 3.27 -2.08
N ASN A 342 -5.54 3.50 -2.26
CA ASN A 342 -5.04 4.78 -2.74
C ASN A 342 -5.81 5.13 -4.01
N LEU A 343 -6.36 6.35 -4.09
CA LEU A 343 -7.04 6.84 -5.28
C LEU A 343 -6.13 6.62 -6.50
N GLU A 344 -4.84 6.96 -6.34
CA GLU A 344 -3.64 6.25 -6.83
C GLU A 344 -3.82 5.03 -7.73
N VAL A 345 -4.15 3.98 -7.03
CA VAL A 345 -4.17 2.62 -7.51
C VAL A 345 -5.46 2.37 -8.27
N VAL A 346 -6.55 3.02 -7.84
CA VAL A 346 -7.88 2.87 -8.42
C VAL A 346 -7.98 3.54 -9.79
N ASP A 347 -7.69 4.85 -9.91
CA ASP A 347 -7.78 5.48 -11.24
C ASP A 347 -6.70 5.01 -12.21
N ASP A 348 -5.51 4.56 -11.77
CA ASP A 348 -4.49 4.01 -12.68
C ASP A 348 -5.00 2.72 -13.35
N ALA A 349 -5.74 1.91 -12.59
CA ALA A 349 -6.33 0.67 -13.07
C ALA A 349 -7.56 0.93 -13.96
N PHE A 350 -8.38 1.95 -13.65
CA PHE A 350 -9.47 2.37 -14.52
C PHE A 350 -9.01 3.06 -15.80
N GLU A 351 -7.97 3.89 -15.71
CA GLU A 351 -7.32 4.51 -16.87
C GLU A 351 -6.80 3.43 -17.81
N HIS A 352 -6.16 2.39 -17.27
CA HIS A 352 -5.71 1.24 -18.06
C HIS A 352 -6.88 0.58 -18.82
N LEU A 353 -7.98 0.29 -18.14
CA LEU A 353 -9.18 -0.29 -18.74
C LEU A 353 -9.77 0.58 -19.87
N VAL A 354 -9.80 1.90 -19.70
CA VAL A 354 -10.34 2.83 -20.71
C VAL A 354 -9.43 2.96 -21.92
N ASN A 355 -8.11 3.01 -21.71
CA ASN A 355 -7.12 3.31 -22.74
C ASN A 355 -6.94 2.17 -23.76
N GLN A 356 -7.14 0.91 -23.40
CA GLN A 356 -6.96 -0.23 -24.32
C GLN A 356 -7.85 -0.16 -25.59
N ASN A 357 -8.94 0.61 -25.55
CA ASN A 357 -9.93 0.68 -26.63
C ASN A 357 -10.10 2.07 -27.26
N GLN A 358 -9.29 3.06 -26.87
CA GLN A 358 -9.27 4.37 -27.54
C GLN A 358 -8.29 4.34 -28.71
N LYS A 359 -8.74 4.74 -29.91
CA LYS A 359 -7.89 4.81 -31.10
C LYS A 359 -6.78 5.85 -30.89
N GLU A 360 -5.54 5.47 -31.17
CA GLU A 360 -4.40 6.39 -31.24
C GLU A 360 -4.74 7.60 -32.13
N GLY A 361 -4.46 8.82 -31.65
CA GLY A 361 -4.57 10.06 -32.45
C GLY A 361 -5.76 11.00 -32.12
N MET A 362 -6.65 10.66 -31.18
CA MET A 362 -7.80 11.53 -30.82
C MET A 362 -7.46 12.72 -29.91
N GLY A 363 -6.21 12.80 -29.42
CA GLY A 363 -5.74 13.87 -28.52
C GLY A 363 -6.41 13.91 -27.16
N GLN A 364 -7.05 12.81 -26.75
CA GLN A 364 -7.65 12.60 -25.43
C GLN A 364 -6.61 11.95 -24.53
N TYR A 365 -6.27 12.61 -23.45
CA TYR A 365 -5.25 12.15 -22.50
C TYR A 365 -5.77 12.36 -21.08
N PHE A 366 -5.51 11.39 -20.20
CA PHE A 366 -5.82 11.55 -18.79
C PHE A 366 -4.88 12.60 -18.18
N THR A 367 -5.44 13.44 -17.33
CA THR A 367 -4.65 14.42 -16.57
C THR A 367 -3.98 13.69 -15.41
N PRO A 368 -2.64 13.71 -15.30
CA PRO A 368 -1.98 13.10 -14.16
C PRO A 368 -2.43 13.74 -12.85
N ARG A 369 -2.61 12.93 -11.81
CA ARG A 369 -3.19 13.33 -10.51
C ARG A 369 -2.46 14.48 -9.86
N TYR A 370 -1.13 14.44 -9.87
CA TYR A 370 -0.33 15.52 -9.33
C TYR A 370 -0.55 16.87 -10.05
N VAL A 371 -0.99 16.86 -11.32
CA VAL A 371 -1.43 18.10 -11.98
C VAL A 371 -2.83 18.50 -11.51
N ILE A 372 -3.74 17.54 -11.35
CA ILE A 372 -5.09 17.76 -10.82
C ILE A 372 -5.02 18.36 -9.41
N ASP A 373 -4.28 17.74 -8.50
CA ASP A 373 -4.13 18.18 -7.11
C ASP A 373 -3.51 19.57 -7.01
N MET A 374 -2.50 19.87 -7.83
CA MET A 374 -1.96 21.23 -7.93
C MET A 374 -3.07 22.23 -8.31
N CYS A 375 -3.88 21.92 -9.33
CA CYS A 375 -4.97 22.81 -9.74
C CYS A 375 -6.02 22.99 -8.65
N VAL A 376 -6.43 21.89 -8.00
CA VAL A 376 -7.43 21.92 -6.93
C VAL A 376 -6.91 22.70 -5.73
N LYS A 377 -5.66 22.49 -5.31
CA LYS A 377 -5.01 23.25 -4.24
C LYS A 377 -4.96 24.74 -4.58
N MET A 378 -4.51 25.10 -5.78
CA MET A 378 -4.38 26.50 -6.22
C MET A 378 -5.75 27.18 -6.41
N LEU A 379 -6.80 26.48 -6.82
CA LEU A 379 -8.14 27.06 -6.91
C LEU A 379 -8.92 26.99 -5.58
N ASN A 380 -8.53 26.15 -4.63
CA ASN A 380 -9.14 26.07 -3.30
C ASN A 380 -10.69 26.03 -3.28
N PRO A 381 -11.35 25.02 -3.87
CA PRO A 381 -12.81 24.90 -3.83
C PRO A 381 -13.40 24.92 -2.42
N LYS A 382 -14.57 25.55 -2.26
CA LYS A 382 -15.30 25.65 -0.97
C LYS A 382 -16.63 24.89 -0.95
N PRO A 383 -17.15 24.49 0.24
CA PRO A 383 -18.38 23.70 0.36
C PRO A 383 -19.64 24.29 -0.28
N ASN A 384 -19.70 25.61 -0.46
CA ASN A 384 -20.85 26.31 -1.05
C ASN A 384 -20.66 26.65 -2.55
N GLU A 385 -19.48 26.38 -3.11
CA GLU A 385 -19.13 26.72 -4.48
C GLU A 385 -19.43 25.58 -5.45
N LYS A 386 -19.85 25.92 -6.66
CA LYS A 386 -20.16 24.97 -7.74
C LYS A 386 -18.96 24.83 -8.67
N MET A 387 -18.52 23.60 -8.88
CA MET A 387 -17.46 23.27 -9.83
C MET A 387 -17.99 22.49 -11.03
N ILE A 388 -17.43 22.77 -12.21
CA ILE A 388 -17.65 21.96 -13.42
C ILE A 388 -16.34 21.64 -14.16
N ASP A 389 -16.28 20.42 -14.70
CA ASP A 389 -15.31 20.05 -15.73
C ASP A 389 -16.07 19.83 -17.05
N THR A 390 -15.71 20.58 -18.08
CA THR A 390 -16.37 20.57 -19.40
C THR A 390 -15.76 19.57 -20.38
N ALA A 391 -14.69 18.89 -19.99
CA ALA A 391 -14.02 17.81 -20.71
C ALA A 391 -13.58 16.73 -19.71
N ALA A 392 -14.56 16.22 -18.96
CA ALA A 392 -14.33 15.56 -17.68
C ALA A 392 -13.59 14.22 -17.77
N GLY A 393 -13.61 13.53 -18.90
CA GLY A 393 -13.05 12.19 -19.02
C GLY A 393 -13.61 11.26 -17.93
N SER A 394 -12.72 10.68 -17.12
CA SER A 394 -13.07 9.87 -15.94
C SER A 394 -13.39 10.66 -14.67
N CYS A 395 -13.60 11.97 -14.77
CA CYS A 395 -13.91 12.86 -13.64
C CYS A 395 -12.78 13.05 -12.60
N GLY A 396 -11.51 13.06 -13.03
CA GLY A 396 -10.38 13.32 -12.14
C GLY A 396 -10.48 14.66 -11.39
N PHE A 397 -10.73 15.79 -12.08
CA PHE A 397 -10.91 17.09 -11.42
C PHE A 397 -12.12 17.12 -10.47
N PRO A 398 -13.33 16.67 -10.86
CA PRO A 398 -14.46 16.53 -9.94
C PRO A 398 -14.13 15.73 -8.68
N MET A 399 -13.49 14.57 -8.81
CA MET A 399 -13.17 13.69 -7.67
C MET A 399 -12.20 14.33 -6.69
N HIS A 400 -11.12 14.94 -7.18
CA HIS A 400 -10.15 15.61 -6.32
C HIS A 400 -10.73 16.88 -5.67
N ALA A 401 -11.61 17.61 -6.37
CA ALA A 401 -12.35 18.73 -5.77
C ALA A 401 -13.28 18.27 -4.63
N ILE A 402 -13.92 17.10 -4.77
CA ILE A 402 -14.71 16.49 -3.70
C ILE A 402 -13.84 16.21 -2.48
N PHE A 403 -12.69 15.56 -2.66
CA PHE A 403 -11.79 15.25 -1.54
C PHE A 403 -11.25 16.50 -0.85
N HIS A 404 -10.89 17.52 -1.62
CA HIS A 404 -10.43 18.80 -1.07
C HIS A 404 -11.50 19.47 -0.19
N VAL A 405 -12.76 19.48 -0.63
CA VAL A 405 -13.87 20.06 0.15
C VAL A 405 -14.24 19.19 1.35
N TRP A 406 -14.24 17.87 1.19
CA TRP A 406 -14.50 16.97 2.31
C TRP A 406 -13.44 17.08 3.41
N LYS A 407 -12.16 17.27 3.05
CA LYS A 407 -11.11 17.54 4.04
C LYS A 407 -11.35 18.84 4.80
N GLN A 408 -11.93 19.86 4.15
CA GLN A 408 -12.35 21.10 4.84
C GLN A 408 -13.56 20.87 5.76
N LEU A 409 -14.53 20.06 5.34
CA LEU A 409 -15.71 19.72 6.15
C LEU A 409 -15.36 18.81 7.34
N ASN A 410 -14.39 17.91 7.16
CA ASN A 410 -13.96 16.93 8.15
C ASN A 410 -12.42 16.85 8.23
N PRO A 411 -11.76 17.84 8.88
CA PRO A 411 -10.30 17.91 8.93
C PRO A 411 -9.63 16.69 9.56
N GLU A 412 -10.28 16.08 10.55
CA GLU A 412 -9.79 14.90 11.28
C GLU A 412 -9.95 13.58 10.50
N ARG A 413 -10.57 13.60 9.31
CA ARG A 413 -10.76 12.38 8.52
C ARG A 413 -9.47 12.04 7.77
N PHE A 414 -8.88 10.89 8.09
CA PHE A 414 -7.62 10.43 7.52
C PHE A 414 -7.78 9.81 6.12
N ASN A 415 -8.80 8.98 5.89
CA ASN A 415 -9.07 8.38 4.57
C ASN A 415 -10.42 8.86 4.00
N LEU A 416 -10.36 9.57 2.88
CA LEU A 416 -11.53 10.11 2.19
C LEU A 416 -12.14 9.12 1.19
N PHE A 417 -11.39 8.10 0.77
CA PHE A 417 -11.86 7.05 -0.12
C PHE A 417 -12.29 5.85 0.73
N THR A 418 -13.50 5.86 1.28
CA THR A 418 -13.88 4.90 2.31
C THR A 418 -15.25 4.29 2.13
N THR A 419 -15.41 3.05 2.59
CA THR A 419 -16.69 2.34 2.69
C THR A 419 -17.57 2.90 3.82
N ARG A 420 -17.04 3.79 4.65
CA ARG A 420 -17.80 4.42 5.73
C ARG A 420 -18.92 5.30 5.21
N SER A 421 -19.97 5.45 6.03
CA SER A 421 -21.09 6.34 5.71
C SER A 421 -20.61 7.78 5.52
N ARG A 422 -21.25 8.49 4.58
CA ARG A 422 -21.00 9.92 4.33
C ARG A 422 -21.94 10.78 5.16
N THR A 423 -21.44 11.92 5.60
CA THR A 423 -22.26 12.93 6.29
C THR A 423 -23.25 13.58 5.31
N PRO A 424 -24.39 14.11 5.78
CA PRO A 424 -25.34 14.82 4.94
C PRO A 424 -24.70 15.99 4.16
N GLU A 425 -23.76 16.71 4.76
CA GLU A 425 -23.05 17.84 4.15
C GLU A 425 -22.11 17.38 3.02
N GLU A 426 -21.38 16.29 3.24
CA GLU A 426 -20.54 15.67 2.20
C GLU A 426 -21.37 15.23 0.99
N LEU A 427 -22.52 14.58 1.24
CA LEU A 427 -23.45 14.16 0.19
C LEU A 427 -24.05 15.35 -0.54
N ALA A 428 -24.48 16.38 0.19
CA ALA A 428 -25.09 17.58 -0.38
C ALA A 428 -24.13 18.32 -1.31
N TYR A 429 -22.84 18.43 -0.95
CA TYR A 429 -21.83 19.03 -1.82
C TYR A 429 -21.72 18.26 -3.14
N VAL A 430 -21.54 16.95 -3.06
CA VAL A 430 -21.36 16.07 -4.22
C VAL A 430 -22.61 16.09 -5.14
N GLN A 431 -23.80 15.98 -4.57
CA GLN A 431 -25.06 15.92 -5.31
C GLN A 431 -25.48 17.24 -5.97
N ASN A 432 -25.08 18.39 -5.43
CA ASN A 432 -25.60 19.69 -5.84
C ASN A 432 -24.56 20.65 -6.42
N ASN A 433 -23.28 20.44 -6.14
CA ASN A 433 -22.23 21.42 -6.46
C ASN A 433 -21.14 20.90 -7.40
N VAL A 434 -21.04 19.60 -7.65
CA VAL A 434 -20.00 19.03 -8.51
C VAL A 434 -20.60 18.50 -9.81
N PHE A 435 -20.08 18.95 -10.95
CA PHE A 435 -20.58 18.63 -12.29
C PHE A 435 -19.45 18.21 -13.23
N GLY A 436 -19.77 17.34 -14.19
CA GLY A 436 -18.86 16.92 -15.24
C GLY A 436 -19.59 16.72 -16.56
N ILE A 437 -18.98 17.14 -17.66
CA ILE A 437 -19.47 16.92 -19.02
C ILE A 437 -18.36 16.26 -19.84
N ASP A 438 -18.69 15.20 -20.55
CA ASP A 438 -17.83 14.63 -21.59
C ASP A 438 -18.69 14.11 -22.74
N PHE A 439 -18.16 14.06 -23.96
CA PHE A 439 -18.92 13.58 -25.12
C PHE A 439 -18.84 12.06 -25.30
N SER A 440 -17.91 11.38 -24.61
CA SER A 440 -17.71 9.93 -24.69
C SER A 440 -18.54 9.22 -23.62
N GLU A 441 -19.56 8.46 -24.04
CA GLU A 441 -20.39 7.65 -23.12
C GLU A 441 -19.54 6.71 -22.24
N LYS A 442 -18.46 6.13 -22.78
CA LYS A 442 -17.55 5.27 -22.01
C LYS A 442 -16.84 6.02 -20.89
N SER A 443 -16.31 7.20 -21.19
CA SER A 443 -15.62 8.05 -20.20
C SER A 443 -16.59 8.50 -19.12
N VAL A 444 -17.79 8.96 -19.53
CA VAL A 444 -18.88 9.34 -18.63
C VAL A 444 -19.25 8.19 -17.69
N ARG A 445 -19.37 6.95 -18.18
CA ARG A 445 -19.68 5.78 -17.32
C ARG A 445 -18.60 5.52 -16.27
N VAL A 446 -17.33 5.66 -16.62
CA VAL A 446 -16.21 5.52 -15.67
C VAL A 446 -16.23 6.66 -14.65
N GLY A 447 -16.39 7.90 -15.09
CA GLY A 447 -16.51 9.05 -14.18
C GLY A 447 -17.71 8.95 -13.25
N ARG A 448 -18.86 8.47 -13.74
CA ARG A 448 -20.03 8.15 -12.90
C ARG A 448 -19.69 7.10 -11.85
N MET A 449 -18.96 6.05 -12.22
CA MET A 449 -18.59 5.00 -11.28
C MET A 449 -17.58 5.45 -10.22
N LEU A 450 -16.58 6.25 -10.59
CA LEU A 450 -15.66 6.86 -9.63
C LEU A 450 -16.39 7.81 -8.69
N ASN A 451 -17.31 8.62 -9.20
CA ASN A 451 -18.13 9.52 -8.39
C ASN A 451 -19.09 8.77 -7.44
N ILE A 452 -19.50 7.53 -7.75
CA ILE A 452 -20.28 6.67 -6.81
C ILE A 452 -19.49 6.43 -5.52
N ILE A 453 -18.18 6.26 -5.64
CA ILE A 453 -17.30 6.03 -4.48
C ILE A 453 -17.23 7.28 -3.59
N ALA A 454 -17.34 8.44 -4.23
CA ALA A 454 -17.51 9.73 -3.55
C ALA A 454 -18.97 10.01 -3.11
N GLY A 455 -19.90 9.05 -3.21
CA GLY A 455 -21.32 9.23 -2.88
C GLY A 455 -22.20 9.40 -4.12
N ASP A 456 -23.34 10.07 -4.01
CA ASP A 456 -24.30 10.21 -5.12
C ASP A 456 -23.91 11.32 -6.13
N GLY A 457 -22.63 11.38 -6.52
CA GLY A 457 -22.09 12.38 -7.47
C GLY A 457 -22.24 12.00 -8.92
N HIS A 458 -22.59 10.74 -9.18
CA HIS A 458 -22.74 10.19 -10.51
C HIS A 458 -23.88 10.83 -11.31
N THR A 459 -24.84 11.45 -10.63
CA THR A 459 -26.02 12.06 -11.25
C THR A 459 -25.66 13.30 -12.07
N ASN A 460 -24.59 14.01 -11.72
CA ASN A 460 -24.18 15.27 -12.37
C ASN A 460 -23.06 15.10 -13.42
N VAL A 461 -22.72 13.86 -13.79
CA VAL A 461 -21.79 13.56 -14.87
C VAL A 461 -22.59 13.19 -16.12
N ILE A 462 -22.51 14.04 -17.15
CA ILE A 462 -23.48 14.08 -18.25
C ILE A 462 -22.77 13.91 -19.59
N GLU A 463 -23.34 13.07 -20.45
CA GLU A 463 -22.88 12.92 -21.83
C GLU A 463 -23.38 14.08 -22.71
N LEU A 464 -22.52 15.05 -23.03
CA LEU A 464 -22.81 16.16 -23.94
C LEU A 464 -21.56 16.57 -24.73
N ASN A 465 -21.75 17.07 -25.95
CA ASN A 465 -20.69 17.76 -26.68
C ASN A 465 -20.60 19.22 -26.23
N SER A 466 -19.60 19.56 -25.41
CA SER A 466 -19.39 20.91 -24.87
C SER A 466 -19.27 22.00 -25.94
N LEU A 467 -18.76 21.68 -27.14
CA LEU A 467 -18.55 22.67 -28.20
C LEU A 467 -19.77 22.87 -29.13
N ASP A 468 -20.79 22.00 -29.06
CA ASP A 468 -21.96 22.02 -29.94
C ASP A 468 -23.29 22.20 -29.17
N TYR A 469 -23.27 23.14 -28.22
CA TYR A 469 -24.39 23.37 -27.31
C TYR A 469 -25.72 23.79 -27.95
N PRO A 470 -25.77 24.48 -29.12
CA PRO A 470 -27.05 24.79 -29.75
C PRO A 470 -27.81 23.54 -30.20
N ASN A 471 -27.11 22.42 -30.43
CA ASN A 471 -27.70 21.17 -30.89
C ASN A 471 -28.03 20.19 -29.77
N TRP A 472 -27.80 20.54 -28.50
CA TRP A 472 -28.00 19.62 -27.38
C TRP A 472 -29.40 19.01 -27.33
N ARG A 473 -30.44 19.80 -27.63
CA ARG A 473 -31.82 19.29 -27.66
C ARG A 473 -31.99 18.15 -28.65
N LYS A 474 -31.66 18.42 -29.91
CA LYS A 474 -31.80 17.46 -31.01
C LYS A 474 -30.89 16.23 -30.83
N ALA A 475 -29.66 16.45 -30.37
CA ALA A 475 -28.65 15.39 -30.25
C ALA A 475 -28.85 14.51 -29.01
N TYR A 476 -29.40 15.06 -27.93
CA TYR A 476 -29.44 14.40 -26.62
C TYR A 476 -30.80 14.51 -25.92
N LEU A 477 -31.33 15.73 -25.74
CA LEU A 477 -32.50 15.93 -24.88
C LEU A 477 -33.78 15.29 -25.46
N ASP A 478 -33.91 15.19 -26.79
CA ASP A 478 -35.03 14.52 -27.45
C ASP A 478 -34.85 12.99 -27.55
N VAL A 479 -33.74 12.46 -27.04
CA VAL A 479 -33.41 11.02 -27.10
C VAL A 479 -33.83 10.33 -25.79
N ASP A 480 -34.86 9.49 -25.85
CA ASP A 480 -35.42 8.78 -24.68
C ASP A 480 -34.38 7.99 -23.87
N LYS A 481 -33.44 7.32 -24.56
CA LYS A 481 -32.37 6.56 -23.90
C LYS A 481 -31.45 7.47 -23.09
N TRP A 482 -31.16 8.67 -23.61
CA TRP A 482 -30.32 9.66 -22.94
C TRP A 482 -31.07 10.27 -21.75
N GLN A 483 -32.34 10.65 -21.93
CA GLN A 483 -33.16 11.22 -20.86
C GLN A 483 -33.25 10.29 -19.65
N ARG A 484 -33.49 8.98 -19.87
CA ARG A 484 -33.55 8.00 -18.77
C ARG A 484 -32.25 7.94 -17.94
N LYS A 485 -31.11 8.32 -18.51
CA LYS A 485 -29.80 8.27 -17.85
C LYS A 485 -29.37 9.57 -17.19
N TYR A 486 -29.68 10.71 -17.82
CA TYR A 486 -29.02 11.99 -17.51
C TYR A 486 -29.97 13.16 -17.22
N ARG A 487 -31.29 12.98 -17.37
CA ARG A 487 -32.27 14.06 -17.23
C ARG A 487 -32.19 14.78 -15.90
N GLU A 488 -32.01 14.07 -14.80
CA GLU A 488 -31.92 14.70 -13.47
C GLU A 488 -30.71 15.63 -13.35
N GLY A 489 -29.51 15.16 -13.70
CA GLY A 489 -28.30 15.97 -13.70
C GLY A 489 -28.40 17.15 -14.67
N PHE A 490 -28.98 16.93 -15.85
CA PHE A 490 -29.18 17.99 -16.83
C PHE A 490 -30.16 19.06 -16.35
N ASP A 491 -31.25 18.68 -15.69
CA ASP A 491 -32.20 19.64 -15.09
C ASP A 491 -31.49 20.52 -14.05
N LYS A 492 -30.54 19.96 -13.27
CA LYS A 492 -29.69 20.73 -12.34
C LYS A 492 -28.74 21.67 -13.09
N LEU A 493 -28.04 21.19 -14.12
CA LEU A 493 -27.14 22.00 -14.95
C LEU A 493 -27.90 23.16 -15.63
N GLN A 494 -29.06 22.89 -16.21
CA GLN A 494 -29.86 23.88 -16.92
C GLN A 494 -30.31 25.03 -16.01
N ARG A 495 -30.57 24.76 -14.71
CA ARG A 495 -30.92 25.80 -13.73
C ARG A 495 -29.78 26.80 -13.49
N LEU A 496 -28.54 26.41 -13.79
CA LEU A 496 -27.36 27.28 -13.69
C LEU A 496 -27.14 28.14 -14.94
N SER A 497 -27.96 27.98 -15.98
CA SER A 497 -27.95 28.85 -17.15
C SER A 497 -28.10 30.32 -16.74
N THR A 498 -27.38 31.20 -17.41
CA THR A 498 -27.57 32.66 -17.30
C THR A 498 -28.91 33.12 -17.88
N SER A 499 -29.50 32.32 -18.77
CA SER A 499 -30.75 32.59 -19.47
C SER A 499 -31.74 31.42 -19.35
N PRO A 500 -32.14 31.02 -18.13
CA PRO A 500 -32.86 29.75 -17.91
C PRO A 500 -34.28 29.75 -18.51
N THR A 501 -34.87 30.93 -18.71
CA THR A 501 -36.20 31.13 -19.29
C THR A 501 -36.20 31.22 -20.81
N SER A 502 -35.03 31.29 -21.46
CA SER A 502 -34.93 31.33 -22.91
C SER A 502 -35.52 30.07 -23.55
N THR A 503 -36.24 30.25 -24.65
CA THR A 503 -36.74 29.16 -25.51
C THR A 503 -35.76 28.79 -26.62
N SER A 504 -34.79 29.67 -26.92
CA SER A 504 -33.70 29.41 -27.86
C SER A 504 -32.60 28.62 -27.15
N ASP A 505 -32.31 27.40 -27.62
CA ASP A 505 -31.23 26.56 -27.08
C ASP A 505 -29.86 27.23 -27.22
N LYS A 506 -29.64 27.98 -28.32
CA LYS A 506 -28.43 28.78 -28.51
C LYS A 506 -28.24 29.77 -27.38
N THR A 507 -29.26 30.49 -26.95
CA THR A 507 -29.13 31.47 -25.84
C THR A 507 -29.15 30.77 -24.48
N LYS A 508 -29.95 29.70 -24.34
CA LYS A 508 -30.14 29.00 -23.08
C LYS A 508 -28.89 28.25 -22.60
N PHE A 509 -28.15 27.64 -23.52
CA PHE A 509 -26.98 26.82 -23.20
C PHE A 509 -25.65 27.52 -23.49
N GLU A 510 -25.68 28.82 -23.82
CA GLU A 510 -24.49 29.63 -24.13
C GLU A 510 -23.58 29.81 -22.92
N ALA A 511 -24.15 30.18 -21.77
CA ALA A 511 -23.38 30.54 -20.58
C ALA A 511 -24.06 30.08 -19.28
N PHE A 512 -23.23 29.77 -18.28
CA PHE A 512 -23.64 29.23 -16.98
C PHE A 512 -22.96 30.00 -15.83
N ASN A 513 -23.43 29.76 -14.60
CA ASN A 513 -22.96 30.44 -13.40
C ASN A 513 -22.17 29.51 -12.44
N PHE A 514 -21.04 28.98 -12.88
CA PHE A 514 -20.13 28.20 -12.02
C PHE A 514 -19.09 29.06 -11.32
N ASP A 515 -18.77 28.72 -10.07
CA ASP A 515 -17.71 29.34 -9.27
C ASP A 515 -16.32 28.91 -9.75
N ILE A 516 -16.19 27.63 -10.10
CA ILE A 516 -14.92 26.97 -10.41
C ILE A 516 -15.05 26.15 -11.68
N LEU A 517 -14.04 26.25 -12.54
CA LEU A 517 -13.91 25.37 -13.70
C LEU A 517 -12.50 24.78 -13.74
N MET A 518 -12.40 23.47 -13.83
CA MET A 518 -11.12 22.79 -14.07
C MET A 518 -11.30 21.85 -15.25
N ALA A 519 -10.42 21.93 -16.23
CA ALA A 519 -10.55 21.12 -17.44
C ALA A 519 -9.19 20.81 -18.08
N ASN A 520 -9.11 19.65 -18.71
CA ASN A 520 -8.05 19.30 -19.65
C ASN A 520 -8.68 19.00 -21.03
N PRO A 521 -8.96 20.03 -21.84
CA PRO A 521 -9.56 19.86 -23.15
C PRO A 521 -8.66 19.07 -24.12
N PRO A 522 -9.22 18.41 -25.16
CA PRO A 522 -8.42 17.67 -26.13
C PRO A 522 -7.43 18.58 -26.89
N PHE A 523 -6.16 18.17 -26.96
CA PHE A 523 -5.07 19.00 -27.54
C PHE A 523 -4.96 18.94 -29.06
N ALA A 524 -5.56 17.93 -29.70
CA ALA A 524 -5.45 17.70 -31.13
C ALA A 524 -6.82 17.82 -31.82
N GLY A 525 -6.83 17.99 -33.13
CA GLY A 525 -8.03 18.07 -33.95
C GLY A 525 -8.55 19.49 -34.12
N ASP A 526 -8.79 19.85 -35.38
CA ASP A 526 -9.42 21.11 -35.78
C ASP A 526 -10.92 20.87 -36.01
N LEU A 527 -11.74 21.87 -35.70
CA LEU A 527 -13.12 21.98 -36.17
C LEU A 527 -13.16 22.84 -37.43
N ASP A 528 -13.82 22.35 -38.47
CA ASP A 528 -14.01 23.00 -39.77
C ASP A 528 -15.49 23.26 -40.12
N ASN A 529 -16.41 22.84 -39.25
CA ASN A 529 -17.83 23.11 -39.40
C ASN A 529 -18.15 24.58 -39.12
N LYS A 530 -18.51 25.34 -40.16
CA LYS A 530 -18.86 26.76 -40.07
C LYS A 530 -19.94 27.06 -39.04
N GLU A 531 -21.00 26.26 -38.98
CA GLU A 531 -22.12 26.50 -38.03
C GLU A 531 -21.65 26.45 -36.57
N GLN A 532 -20.69 25.56 -36.28
CA GLN A 532 -20.07 25.45 -34.95
C GLN A 532 -19.01 26.53 -34.70
N LEU A 533 -18.32 27.02 -35.72
CA LEU A 533 -17.34 28.10 -35.55
C LEU A 533 -18.02 29.46 -35.36
N GLU A 534 -19.15 29.71 -36.03
CA GLU A 534 -19.85 31.00 -36.02
C GLU A 534 -20.44 31.39 -34.66
N ILE A 535 -20.63 30.42 -33.76
CA ILE A 535 -21.12 30.66 -32.39
C ILE A 535 -20.02 31.11 -31.41
N TYR A 536 -18.74 31.08 -31.81
CA TYR A 536 -17.61 31.45 -30.98
C TYR A 536 -16.89 32.69 -31.53
N ASN A 537 -16.49 33.61 -30.66
CA ASN A 537 -15.66 34.75 -31.02
C ASN A 537 -14.27 34.31 -31.50
N LEU A 538 -13.67 33.30 -30.86
CA LEU A 538 -12.40 32.70 -31.30
C LEU A 538 -12.53 31.86 -32.58
N GLY A 539 -13.76 31.68 -33.10
CA GLY A 539 -14.03 31.21 -34.45
C GLY A 539 -13.60 32.20 -35.53
N TYR A 540 -13.38 33.47 -35.18
CA TYR A 540 -12.99 34.54 -36.09
C TYR A 540 -11.51 34.92 -35.86
N ASN A 541 -10.82 35.34 -36.92
CA ASN A 541 -9.46 35.85 -36.79
C ASN A 541 -9.44 37.33 -36.38
N ALA A 542 -8.24 37.89 -36.18
CA ALA A 542 -8.04 39.30 -35.80
C ALA A 542 -8.60 40.33 -36.82
N LYS A 543 -8.99 39.90 -38.04
CA LYS A 543 -9.64 40.75 -39.05
C LYS A 543 -11.17 40.61 -39.04
N GLY A 544 -11.74 39.89 -38.07
CA GLY A 544 -13.18 39.61 -37.97
C GLY A 544 -13.70 38.63 -39.04
N LYS A 545 -12.83 37.90 -39.73
CA LYS A 545 -13.23 36.89 -40.72
C LYS A 545 -13.31 35.52 -40.05
N LEU A 546 -14.42 34.81 -40.27
CA LEU A 546 -14.57 33.42 -39.84
C LEU A 546 -13.42 32.56 -40.38
N GLN A 547 -12.79 31.80 -39.50
CA GLN A 547 -11.69 30.91 -39.84
C GLN A 547 -12.21 29.65 -40.52
N ASN A 548 -11.41 29.05 -41.41
CA ASN A 548 -11.80 27.80 -42.07
C ASN A 548 -11.66 26.59 -41.14
N LYS A 549 -10.75 26.67 -40.18
CA LYS A 549 -10.46 25.62 -39.21
C LYS A 549 -9.91 26.24 -37.93
N VAL A 550 -10.35 25.74 -36.78
CA VAL A 550 -9.89 26.21 -35.46
C VAL A 550 -9.65 25.02 -34.56
N GLY A 551 -8.54 25.03 -33.81
CA GLY A 551 -8.24 23.98 -32.85
C GLY A 551 -9.32 23.87 -31.78
N ARG A 552 -9.71 22.65 -31.41
CA ARG A 552 -10.71 22.42 -30.35
C ARG A 552 -10.29 23.06 -29.02
N ASP A 553 -9.01 22.94 -28.68
CA ASP A 553 -8.39 23.53 -27.49
C ASP A 553 -8.63 25.05 -27.40
N ILE A 554 -8.61 25.77 -28.53
CA ILE A 554 -8.89 27.21 -28.60
C ILE A 554 -10.35 27.51 -28.26
N LEU A 555 -11.30 26.79 -28.87
CA LEU A 555 -12.73 27.03 -28.64
C LEU A 555 -13.14 26.65 -27.21
N PHE A 556 -12.48 25.66 -26.61
CA PHE A 556 -12.67 25.33 -25.20
C PHE A 556 -12.27 26.46 -24.25
N ILE A 557 -11.32 27.34 -24.61
CA ILE A 557 -11.00 28.53 -23.80
C ILE A 557 -12.23 29.41 -23.66
N GLU A 558 -12.84 29.78 -24.79
CA GLU A 558 -14.05 30.60 -24.80
C GLU A 558 -15.22 29.88 -24.14
N ARG A 559 -15.44 28.60 -24.48
CA ARG A 559 -16.52 27.81 -23.88
C ARG A 559 -16.40 27.77 -22.36
N ASN A 560 -15.22 27.50 -21.82
CA ASN A 560 -15.01 27.42 -20.38
C ASN A 560 -15.21 28.78 -19.70
N LEU A 561 -14.77 29.89 -20.31
CA LEU A 561 -15.05 31.23 -19.79
C LEU A 561 -16.54 31.60 -19.80
N ASN A 562 -17.33 31.02 -20.71
CA ASN A 562 -18.79 31.17 -20.73
C ASN A 562 -19.49 30.37 -19.62
N PHE A 563 -18.88 29.29 -19.11
CA PHE A 563 -19.40 28.55 -17.94
C PHE A 563 -19.12 29.24 -16.61
N LEU A 564 -18.11 30.12 -16.55
CA LEU A 564 -17.77 30.85 -15.33
C LEU A 564 -18.67 32.07 -15.11
N LYS A 565 -19.18 32.21 -13.89
CA LYS A 565 -19.79 33.47 -13.45
C LYS A 565 -18.74 34.57 -13.31
N PRO A 566 -19.11 35.87 -13.37
CA PRO A 566 -18.25 36.97 -12.92
C PRO A 566 -17.64 36.70 -11.55
N GLY A 567 -16.32 36.86 -11.41
CA GLY A 567 -15.56 36.53 -10.19
C GLY A 567 -15.21 35.06 -10.01
N GLY A 568 -15.79 34.16 -10.81
CA GLY A 568 -15.43 32.74 -10.87
C GLY A 568 -14.02 32.52 -11.42
N ARG A 569 -13.43 31.36 -11.11
CA ARG A 569 -12.02 31.06 -11.38
C ARG A 569 -11.84 29.72 -12.09
N MET A 570 -10.81 29.63 -12.93
CA MET A 570 -10.56 28.47 -13.76
C MET A 570 -9.09 28.06 -13.77
N ALA A 571 -8.85 26.75 -13.85
CA ALA A 571 -7.58 26.16 -14.25
C ALA A 571 -7.80 25.33 -15.51
N VAL A 572 -7.06 25.61 -16.58
CA VAL A 572 -7.17 24.87 -17.85
C VAL A 572 -5.81 24.42 -18.34
N VAL A 573 -5.69 23.13 -18.64
CA VAL A 573 -4.47 22.55 -19.21
C VAL A 573 -4.48 22.75 -20.72
N LEU A 574 -3.44 23.37 -21.27
CA LEU A 574 -3.32 23.66 -22.71
C LEU A 574 -1.88 23.43 -23.21
N PRO A 575 -1.68 23.23 -24.52
CA PRO A 575 -0.34 23.23 -25.12
C PRO A 575 0.38 24.55 -24.83
N GLN A 576 1.66 24.48 -24.42
CA GLN A 576 2.43 25.67 -24.04
C GLN A 576 2.51 26.71 -25.17
N GLY A 577 2.47 26.23 -26.43
CA GLY A 577 2.43 27.04 -27.64
C GLY A 577 1.38 28.17 -27.61
N ARG A 578 0.20 27.91 -27.02
CA ARG A 578 -0.91 28.88 -26.97
C ARG A 578 -0.56 30.14 -26.19
N PHE A 579 0.38 30.03 -25.25
CA PHE A 579 0.77 31.13 -24.37
C PHE A 579 1.97 31.92 -24.88
N ASN A 580 2.80 31.37 -25.78
CA ASN A 580 4.05 31.99 -26.21
C ASN A 580 4.16 32.26 -27.71
N ASN A 581 3.37 31.59 -28.55
CA ASN A 581 3.43 31.80 -30.00
C ASN A 581 2.92 33.20 -30.37
N SER A 582 3.63 33.86 -31.29
CA SER A 582 3.23 35.18 -31.82
C SER A 582 1.90 35.13 -32.57
N GLY A 583 1.64 34.03 -33.29
CA GLY A 583 0.39 33.80 -34.04
C GLY A 583 -0.86 33.66 -33.15
N ASP A 584 -0.69 33.32 -31.87
CA ASP A 584 -1.78 33.09 -30.92
C ASP A 584 -2.11 34.35 -30.07
N LYS A 585 -1.65 35.55 -30.47
CA LYS A 585 -1.90 36.80 -29.73
C LYS A 585 -3.39 37.05 -29.44
N LEU A 586 -4.26 36.78 -30.42
CA LEU A 586 -5.71 36.96 -30.29
C LEU A 586 -6.29 36.20 -29.09
N ILE A 587 -5.75 35.01 -28.79
CA ILE A 587 -6.20 34.19 -27.67
C ILE A 587 -5.86 34.88 -26.34
N ARG A 588 -4.63 35.41 -26.22
CA ARG A 588 -4.18 36.12 -25.02
C ARG A 588 -4.96 37.41 -24.80
N ASP A 589 -5.20 38.17 -25.88
CA ASP A 589 -6.02 39.38 -25.82
C ASP A 589 -7.45 39.04 -25.34
N TYR A 590 -8.07 38.01 -25.94
CA TYR A 590 -9.41 37.56 -25.58
C TYR A 590 -9.53 37.18 -24.09
N ILE A 591 -8.53 36.49 -23.54
CA ILE A 591 -8.47 36.11 -22.13
C ILE A 591 -8.28 37.36 -21.24
N ALA A 592 -7.29 38.20 -21.53
CA ALA A 592 -6.94 39.37 -20.70
C ALA A 592 -8.07 40.40 -20.63
N GLU A 593 -8.86 40.55 -21.71
CA GLU A 593 -10.05 41.40 -21.73
C GLU A 593 -11.12 40.95 -20.73
N ARG A 594 -11.22 39.64 -20.45
CA ARG A 594 -12.32 39.02 -19.70
C ARG A 594 -11.90 38.54 -18.31
N CYS A 595 -10.61 38.29 -18.10
CA CYS A 595 -10.11 37.71 -16.87
C CYS A 595 -8.78 38.29 -16.42
N ARG A 596 -8.58 38.28 -15.10
CA ARG A 596 -7.27 38.35 -14.47
C ARG A 596 -6.54 37.06 -14.73
N ILE A 597 -5.33 37.12 -15.28
CA ILE A 597 -4.42 35.98 -15.29
C ILE A 597 -3.82 35.85 -13.89
N LEU A 598 -4.11 34.74 -13.21
CA LEU A 598 -3.60 34.49 -11.86
C LEU A 598 -2.22 33.84 -11.92
N ALA A 599 -2.09 32.80 -12.74
CA ALA A 599 -0.84 32.05 -12.88
C ALA A 599 -0.71 31.35 -14.23
N VAL A 600 0.53 31.13 -14.66
CA VAL A 600 0.89 30.21 -15.74
C VAL A 600 1.96 29.25 -15.23
N VAL A 601 1.61 27.97 -15.13
CA VAL A 601 2.50 26.91 -14.64
C VAL A 601 2.92 26.01 -15.79
N GLY A 602 4.18 26.07 -16.20
CA GLY A 602 4.75 25.18 -17.21
C GLY A 602 4.98 23.78 -16.65
N LEU A 603 4.48 22.75 -17.33
CA LEU A 603 4.66 21.35 -16.93
C LEU A 603 5.90 20.74 -17.58
N HIS A 604 6.49 19.74 -16.92
CA HIS A 604 7.62 19.00 -17.48
C HIS A 604 7.17 18.20 -18.73
N GLY A 605 8.05 18.05 -19.73
CA GLY A 605 7.70 17.45 -21.03
C GLY A 605 7.29 15.96 -20.98
N ASN A 606 7.56 15.28 -19.87
CA ASN A 606 7.19 13.87 -19.67
C ASN A 606 5.85 13.66 -18.96
N VAL A 607 5.18 14.72 -18.47
CA VAL A 607 3.96 14.60 -17.66
C VAL A 607 2.87 13.77 -18.37
N PHE A 608 2.67 14.01 -19.66
CA PHE A 608 1.65 13.32 -20.48
C PHE A 608 2.19 12.12 -21.28
N LYS A 609 3.42 11.66 -21.02
CA LYS A 609 3.94 10.42 -21.62
C LYS A 609 3.26 9.19 -21.01
N PRO A 610 3.15 8.07 -21.75
CA PRO A 610 3.62 7.87 -23.13
C PRO A 610 2.71 8.50 -24.20
N HIS A 611 1.56 9.06 -23.83
CA HIS A 611 0.53 9.47 -24.80
C HIS A 611 0.92 10.67 -25.68
N THR A 612 1.64 11.65 -25.13
CA THR A 612 2.19 12.77 -25.91
C THR A 612 3.43 13.36 -25.26
N GLY A 613 4.38 13.82 -26.09
CA GLY A 613 5.54 14.61 -25.66
C GLY A 613 5.32 16.12 -25.79
N THR A 614 4.09 16.56 -26.09
CA THR A 614 3.76 17.99 -26.21
C THR A 614 3.94 18.67 -24.87
N LYS A 615 4.76 19.73 -24.82
CA LYS A 615 4.93 20.51 -23.60
C LYS A 615 3.66 21.31 -23.32
N THR A 616 3.13 21.18 -22.12
CA THR A 616 1.85 21.75 -21.69
C THR A 616 2.06 22.77 -20.57
N SER A 617 1.06 23.60 -20.34
CA SER A 617 1.02 24.51 -19.21
C SER A 617 -0.40 24.58 -18.66
N VAL A 618 -0.52 24.88 -17.38
CA VAL A 618 -1.81 25.17 -16.74
C VAL A 618 -1.98 26.68 -16.63
N LEU A 619 -3.06 27.19 -17.21
CA LEU A 619 -3.46 28.59 -17.08
C LEU A 619 -4.49 28.71 -15.96
N PHE A 620 -4.20 29.59 -15.00
CA PHE A 620 -5.12 29.97 -13.94
C PHE A 620 -5.65 31.38 -14.20
N VAL A 621 -6.98 31.55 -14.17
CA VAL A 621 -7.63 32.85 -14.36
C VAL A 621 -8.78 33.08 -13.39
N GLN A 622 -9.12 34.34 -13.16
CA GLN A 622 -10.36 34.75 -12.48
C GLN A 622 -11.09 35.79 -13.33
N LYS A 623 -12.38 35.56 -13.59
CA LYS A 623 -13.19 36.46 -14.42
C LYS A 623 -13.34 37.82 -13.74
N TRP A 624 -13.16 38.89 -14.51
CA TRP A 624 -13.32 40.25 -13.99
C TRP A 624 -14.74 40.46 -13.46
N THR A 625 -14.86 41.30 -12.44
CA THR A 625 -16.14 41.79 -11.91
C THR A 625 -16.23 43.29 -12.06
N ASP A 626 -17.47 43.78 -12.15
CA ASP A 626 -17.81 45.20 -12.04
C ASP A 626 -19.10 45.33 -11.22
N ASP A 627 -19.44 46.56 -10.84
CA ASP A 627 -20.61 46.81 -9.99
C ASP A 627 -21.95 46.46 -10.66
N ASN A 628 -21.99 46.28 -11.98
CA ASN A 628 -23.18 45.98 -12.77
C ASN A 628 -23.28 44.50 -13.16
N CYS A 629 -22.30 43.66 -12.82
CA CYS A 629 -22.25 42.27 -13.28
C CYS A 629 -23.26 41.35 -12.56
N GLY A 630 -23.93 41.82 -11.51
CA GLY A 630 -24.90 41.05 -10.73
C GLY A 630 -24.30 40.10 -9.70
N PHE A 631 -22.98 40.18 -9.46
CA PHE A 631 -22.24 39.38 -8.49
C PHE A 631 -21.37 40.28 -7.60
N PRO A 632 -20.90 39.78 -6.43
CA PRO A 632 -19.94 40.52 -5.60
C PRO A 632 -18.69 40.94 -6.39
N ASN A 633 -18.27 42.19 -6.24
CA ASN A 633 -17.11 42.76 -6.93
C ASN A 633 -15.78 42.31 -6.30
N ILE A 634 -15.47 41.02 -6.44
CA ILE A 634 -14.33 40.34 -5.80
C ILE A 634 -13.05 40.29 -6.65
N CYS A 635 -13.13 40.64 -7.94
CA CYS A 635 -12.00 40.72 -8.86
C CYS A 635 -12.20 41.89 -9.84
N PRO A 636 -12.18 43.15 -9.37
CA PRO A 636 -12.33 44.30 -10.25
C PRO A 636 -11.18 44.39 -11.26
N ARG A 637 -11.50 44.78 -12.50
CA ARG A 637 -10.48 45.06 -13.51
C ARG A 637 -9.68 46.31 -13.13
N PRO A 638 -8.33 46.26 -13.09
CA PRO A 638 -7.51 47.44 -12.83
C PRO A 638 -7.76 48.56 -13.84
N ALA A 639 -7.59 49.80 -13.40
CA ALA A 639 -7.59 50.94 -14.30
C ALA A 639 -6.42 50.84 -15.28
N GLU A 640 -6.63 51.31 -16.50
CA GLU A 640 -5.56 51.46 -17.48
C GLU A 640 -4.61 52.59 -17.07
N ASP A 641 -3.32 52.38 -17.30
CA ASP A 641 -2.29 53.40 -17.16
C ASP A 641 -2.37 54.45 -18.28
N GLU A 642 -1.47 55.44 -18.26
CA GLU A 642 -1.43 56.52 -19.26
C GLU A 642 -1.21 56.01 -20.71
N ASN A 643 -0.76 54.76 -20.87
CA ASN A 643 -0.53 54.10 -22.16
C ASN A 643 -1.66 53.13 -22.54
N GLY A 644 -2.76 53.07 -21.78
CA GLY A 644 -3.85 52.12 -22.01
C GLY A 644 -3.55 50.69 -21.56
N SER A 645 -2.51 50.49 -20.75
CA SER A 645 -2.09 49.17 -20.26
C SER A 645 -2.66 48.90 -18.87
N ILE A 646 -3.17 47.69 -18.64
CA ILE A 646 -3.53 47.23 -17.30
C ILE A 646 -2.34 46.50 -16.68
N ASP A 647 -1.96 46.89 -15.47
CA ASP A 647 -0.88 46.23 -14.72
C ASP A 647 -1.44 45.51 -13.49
N TYR A 648 -1.03 44.26 -13.32
CA TYR A 648 -1.31 43.44 -12.15
C TYR A 648 -0.32 42.27 -12.09
N PRO A 649 0.02 41.79 -10.89
CA PRO A 649 0.99 40.71 -10.76
C PRO A 649 0.40 39.37 -11.21
N ILE A 650 1.23 38.60 -11.90
CA ILE A 650 0.95 37.25 -12.41
C ILE A 650 2.00 36.28 -11.85
N PHE A 651 1.57 35.15 -11.33
CA PHE A 651 2.48 34.11 -10.84
C PHE A 651 2.96 33.20 -11.99
N PHE A 652 4.27 33.16 -12.24
CA PHE A 652 4.88 32.27 -13.22
C PHE A 652 5.70 31.20 -12.52
N ALA A 653 5.49 29.94 -12.88
CA ALA A 653 6.27 28.82 -12.38
C ALA A 653 6.51 27.77 -13.48
N THR A 654 7.50 26.90 -13.28
CA THR A 654 7.76 25.77 -14.16
C THR A 654 8.17 24.58 -13.31
N MET A 655 7.52 23.45 -13.51
CA MET A 655 7.86 22.16 -12.93
C MET A 655 9.28 21.76 -13.35
N GLN A 656 10.20 21.64 -12.38
CA GLN A 656 11.60 21.29 -12.58
C GLN A 656 11.81 19.77 -12.54
N GLU A 657 11.09 19.08 -11.66
CA GLU A 657 11.32 17.65 -11.43
C GLU A 657 10.45 16.77 -12.35
N PRO A 658 11.02 15.73 -12.98
CA PRO A 658 10.24 14.81 -13.79
C PRO A 658 9.47 13.82 -12.90
N SER A 659 8.16 13.76 -13.13
CA SER A 659 7.27 12.75 -12.54
C SER A 659 7.25 11.42 -13.30
N LYS A 660 7.71 11.45 -14.55
CA LYS A 660 7.80 10.29 -15.43
C LYS A 660 9.12 10.31 -16.20
N ASP A 661 9.63 9.12 -16.50
CA ASP A 661 10.78 8.95 -17.36
C ASP A 661 10.41 9.13 -18.85
N ASN A 662 11.35 8.81 -19.76
CA ASN A 662 11.10 8.94 -21.19
C ASN A 662 10.17 7.86 -21.76
N SER A 663 9.99 6.74 -21.07
CA SER A 663 9.08 5.65 -21.42
C SER A 663 7.64 5.95 -20.98
N GLY A 664 7.47 6.88 -20.04
CA GLY A 664 6.18 7.24 -19.44
C GLY A 664 5.93 6.58 -18.09
N ASP A 665 6.93 5.88 -17.55
CA ASP A 665 6.84 5.21 -16.24
C ASP A 665 7.03 6.23 -15.11
N LYS A 666 6.23 6.10 -14.04
CA LYS A 666 6.29 6.98 -12.87
C LYS A 666 7.67 6.89 -12.20
N ILE A 667 8.26 8.04 -11.92
CA ILE A 667 9.48 8.14 -11.11
C ILE A 667 9.04 8.32 -9.66
N TYR A 668 9.55 7.47 -8.78
CA TYR A 668 9.23 7.52 -7.34
C TYR A 668 10.38 8.15 -6.56
N VAL A 669 10.05 8.85 -5.47
CA VAL A 669 11.03 9.37 -4.52
C VAL A 669 11.69 8.18 -3.80
N LYS A 670 13.02 8.22 -3.70
CA LYS A 670 13.83 7.20 -3.03
C LYS A 670 14.76 7.87 -2.05
N GLU A 671 15.14 7.13 -1.02
CA GLU A 671 16.18 7.49 -0.07
C GLU A 671 17.15 6.33 0.04
N ASP A 672 18.43 6.66 0.04
CA ASP A 672 19.51 5.70 0.24
C ASP A 672 19.93 5.71 1.70
N TYR A 673 19.87 4.55 2.35
CA TYR A 673 20.30 4.36 3.72
C TYR A 673 21.57 3.52 3.76
N VAL A 674 22.38 3.74 4.79
CA VAL A 674 23.55 2.94 5.11
C VAL A 674 23.49 2.47 6.57
N THR A 675 23.88 1.22 6.78
CA THR A 675 24.14 0.69 8.13
C THR A 675 25.65 0.58 8.31
N TRP A 676 26.17 1.07 9.42
CA TRP A 676 27.60 1.12 9.70
C TRP A 676 27.93 0.25 10.93
N ASN A 677 28.75 -0.77 10.74
CA ASN A 677 29.02 -1.77 11.75
C ASN A 677 30.51 -2.01 11.92
N ASP A 678 30.96 -2.06 13.17
CA ASP A 678 32.24 -2.65 13.55
C ASP A 678 32.07 -4.11 13.93
N TYR A 679 33.10 -4.92 13.69
CA TYR A 679 33.11 -6.34 14.05
C TYR A 679 34.28 -6.67 14.96
N LYS A 680 33.95 -7.29 16.09
CA LYS A 680 34.93 -7.91 17.00
C LYS A 680 34.91 -9.42 16.85
N TYR A 681 36.11 -10.01 16.87
CA TYR A 681 36.28 -11.46 16.78
C TYR A 681 36.91 -11.97 18.05
N ILE A 682 36.22 -12.88 18.74
CA ILE A 682 36.67 -13.42 20.02
C ILE A 682 36.69 -14.94 19.90
N THR A 683 37.88 -15.51 20.12
CA THR A 683 38.10 -16.95 20.06
C THR A 683 38.06 -17.56 21.45
N GLU A 684 37.18 -18.52 21.66
CA GLU A 684 36.94 -19.17 22.94
C GLU A 684 37.06 -20.69 22.83
N THR A 685 37.28 -21.31 23.99
CA THR A 685 37.26 -22.76 24.14
C THR A 685 35.96 -23.18 24.80
N HIS A 686 35.20 -24.02 24.11
CA HIS A 686 33.97 -24.62 24.59
C HIS A 686 34.28 -26.03 25.07
N TYR A 687 33.86 -26.35 26.30
CA TYR A 687 34.00 -27.67 26.89
C TYR A 687 32.63 -28.34 26.89
N ILE A 688 32.44 -29.35 26.06
CA ILE A 688 31.13 -30.00 25.87
C ILE A 688 31.17 -31.39 26.48
N ARG A 689 30.39 -31.65 27.52
CA ARG A 689 30.30 -32.98 28.12
C ARG A 689 29.59 -33.93 27.15
N LYS A 690 30.18 -35.12 26.91
CA LYS A 690 29.68 -36.06 25.89
C LYS A 690 28.39 -36.78 26.29
N SER A 691 28.12 -36.92 27.59
CA SER A 691 26.96 -37.67 28.11
C SER A 691 25.63 -36.98 27.81
N ASP A 692 25.59 -35.65 27.96
CA ASP A 692 24.38 -34.81 27.86
C ASP A 692 24.52 -33.72 26.78
N LYS A 693 25.71 -33.56 26.19
CA LYS A 693 26.05 -32.51 25.21
C LYS A 693 25.93 -31.10 25.79
N GLN A 694 25.97 -30.94 27.11
CA GLN A 694 25.94 -29.64 27.75
C GLN A 694 27.31 -28.97 27.69
N GLU A 695 27.33 -27.67 27.44
CA GLU A 695 28.52 -26.85 27.58
C GLU A 695 28.76 -26.57 29.07
N VAL A 696 29.98 -26.83 29.52
CA VAL A 696 30.41 -26.69 30.91
C VAL A 696 31.51 -25.63 31.04
N THR A 697 31.72 -25.15 32.27
CA THR A 697 32.79 -24.21 32.55
C THR A 697 34.16 -24.87 32.42
N LYS A 698 35.20 -24.05 32.20
CA LYS A 698 36.59 -24.53 32.20
C LYS A 698 36.95 -25.18 33.53
N ASP A 699 36.51 -24.61 34.65
CA ASP A 699 36.79 -25.12 36.00
C ASP A 699 36.21 -26.53 36.18
N GLU A 700 34.97 -26.76 35.72
CA GLU A 700 34.32 -28.07 35.77
C GLU A 700 35.00 -29.11 34.86
N TYR A 701 35.47 -28.69 33.68
CA TYR A 701 36.33 -29.54 32.86
C TYR A 701 37.65 -29.84 33.57
N ASP A 702 38.29 -28.82 34.17
CA ASP A 702 39.58 -28.89 34.85
C ASP A 702 39.56 -29.80 36.08
N ASP A 703 38.46 -29.83 36.82
CA ASP A 703 38.23 -30.70 37.97
C ASP A 703 37.81 -32.15 37.61
N SER A 704 37.52 -32.42 36.32
CA SER A 704 37.14 -33.77 35.89
C SER A 704 38.31 -34.77 35.89
N PHE A 705 38.12 -35.91 36.54
CA PHE A 705 39.04 -37.06 36.51
C PHE A 705 39.18 -37.73 35.12
N LYS A 706 38.19 -37.58 34.23
CA LYS A 706 38.19 -38.17 32.88
C LYS A 706 37.93 -37.10 31.82
N LYS A 707 38.99 -36.42 31.41
CA LYS A 707 38.97 -35.45 30.29
C LYS A 707 38.41 -36.04 28.99
N SER A 708 38.51 -37.36 28.81
CA SER A 708 37.95 -38.11 27.67
C SER A 708 36.44 -37.98 27.53
N ASP A 709 35.74 -37.65 28.62
CA ASP A 709 34.28 -37.55 28.67
C ASP A 709 33.77 -36.21 28.13
N TYR A 710 34.70 -35.32 27.74
CA TYR A 710 34.40 -34.01 27.17
C TYR A 710 34.95 -33.90 25.75
N THR A 711 34.29 -33.06 24.96
CA THR A 711 34.73 -32.59 23.66
C THR A 711 35.16 -31.15 23.83
N VAL A 712 36.43 -30.85 23.58
CA VAL A 712 36.95 -29.48 23.61
C VAL A 712 36.89 -28.93 22.20
N LYS A 713 36.16 -27.84 22.00
CA LYS A 713 35.99 -27.20 20.69
C LYS A 713 36.42 -25.74 20.78
N VAL A 714 37.37 -25.33 19.96
CA VAL A 714 37.73 -23.92 19.80
C VAL A 714 36.82 -23.32 18.73
N SER A 715 36.18 -22.20 19.04
CA SER A 715 35.34 -21.47 18.10
C SER A 715 35.62 -19.98 18.17
N THR A 716 35.40 -19.28 17.06
CA THR A 716 35.51 -17.82 17.01
C THR A 716 34.12 -17.24 16.79
N ARG A 717 33.64 -16.44 17.74
CA ARG A 717 32.40 -15.68 17.58
C ARG A 717 32.68 -14.32 16.96
N LYS A 718 31.74 -13.84 16.15
CA LYS A 718 31.70 -12.48 15.63
C LYS A 718 30.70 -11.69 16.48
N GLU A 719 31.14 -10.62 17.11
CA GLU A 719 30.30 -9.66 17.81
C GLU A 719 30.14 -8.42 16.93
N VAL A 720 28.91 -7.95 16.76
CA VAL A 720 28.56 -6.79 15.92
C VAL A 720 28.37 -5.58 16.83
N LEU A 721 29.08 -4.51 16.52
CA LEU A 721 28.96 -3.22 17.18
C LEU A 721 28.33 -2.24 16.19
N GLU A 722 27.04 -2.02 16.34
CA GLU A 722 26.26 -1.14 15.48
C GLU A 722 26.52 0.32 15.85
N HIS A 723 26.90 1.13 14.87
CA HIS A 723 26.88 2.59 15.04
C HIS A 723 25.44 3.08 15.00
N LYS A 724 25.16 4.12 15.79
CA LYS A 724 23.83 4.71 15.89
C LYS A 724 23.89 6.19 15.64
N THR A 725 22.87 6.71 14.96
CA THR A 725 22.63 8.13 14.80
C THR A 725 22.31 8.79 16.14
N ALA A 726 22.25 10.12 16.18
CA ALA A 726 21.89 10.88 17.38
C ALA A 726 20.50 10.52 17.95
N ASN A 727 19.58 10.00 17.14
CA ASN A 727 18.25 9.57 17.56
C ASN A 727 18.18 8.08 17.97
N GLY A 728 19.31 7.35 17.91
CA GLY A 728 19.40 5.94 18.28
C GLY A 728 19.07 4.95 17.17
N SER A 729 18.78 5.42 15.95
CA SER A 729 18.62 4.58 14.75
C SER A 729 19.96 3.99 14.30
N VAL A 730 19.93 2.79 13.72
CA VAL A 730 21.10 2.15 13.07
C VAL A 730 21.21 2.52 11.58
N ASP A 731 20.19 3.19 11.05
CA ASP A 731 20.11 3.58 9.65
C ASP A 731 20.50 5.05 9.50
N PHE A 732 21.56 5.28 8.74
CA PHE A 732 22.03 6.61 8.38
C PHE A 732 21.58 6.93 6.96
N ILE A 733 21.12 8.16 6.72
CA ILE A 733 20.87 8.63 5.35
C ILE A 733 22.21 8.80 4.64
N LYS A 734 22.39 8.17 3.48
CA LYS A 734 23.68 7.97 2.82
C LYS A 734 24.43 9.27 2.54
N ASP A 735 23.78 10.26 1.95
CA ASP A 735 24.38 11.55 1.61
C ASP A 735 24.70 12.39 2.85
N LEU A 736 23.91 12.28 3.92
CA LEU A 736 24.26 12.86 5.22
C LEU A 736 25.45 12.13 5.86
N PHE A 737 25.49 10.80 5.78
CA PHE A 737 26.61 9.99 6.24
C PHE A 737 27.90 10.36 5.51
N VAL A 738 27.86 10.48 4.18
CA VAL A 738 29.04 10.85 3.38
C VAL A 738 29.52 12.26 3.72
N SER A 739 28.60 13.18 3.96
CA SER A 739 28.93 14.55 4.38
C SER A 739 29.60 14.60 5.76
N GLU A 740 29.17 13.77 6.71
CA GLU A 740 29.65 13.79 8.10
C GLU A 740 30.88 12.90 8.34
N TYR A 741 30.88 11.68 7.80
CA TYR A 741 31.89 10.64 8.09
C TYR A 741 32.83 10.38 6.91
N GLY A 742 32.46 10.78 5.69
CA GLY A 742 33.25 10.62 4.48
C GLY A 742 32.78 9.48 3.57
N GLU A 743 33.53 9.23 2.50
CA GLU A 743 33.16 8.24 1.48
C GLU A 743 33.04 6.82 2.07
N LEU A 744 32.04 6.06 1.61
CA LEU A 744 31.69 4.75 2.16
C LEU A 744 32.87 3.76 2.18
N ASP A 745 33.71 3.80 1.16
CA ASP A 745 34.86 2.91 1.04
C ASP A 745 35.95 3.14 2.11
N THR A 746 35.95 4.32 2.77
CA THR A 746 36.87 4.60 3.88
C THR A 746 36.48 3.86 5.17
N HIS A 747 35.24 3.38 5.25
CA HIS A 747 34.67 2.62 6.36
C HIS A 747 34.62 1.12 6.10
N LYS A 748 35.20 0.65 5.00
CA LYS A 748 35.42 -0.78 4.76
C LYS A 748 36.82 -1.15 5.21
N LYS A 749 36.92 -1.86 6.34
CA LYS A 749 38.22 -2.24 6.94
C LYS A 749 38.28 -3.74 7.20
N TRP A 750 39.49 -4.29 7.13
CA TRP A 750 39.77 -5.69 7.38
C TRP A 750 40.73 -5.85 8.55
N ILE A 751 40.55 -6.90 9.35
CA ILE A 751 41.45 -7.30 10.41
C ILE A 751 42.01 -8.68 10.09
N LYS A 752 43.31 -8.86 10.26
CA LYS A 752 43.94 -10.16 10.07
C LYS A 752 43.41 -11.15 11.12
N LYS A 753 43.17 -12.41 10.73
CA LYS A 753 42.76 -13.48 11.64
C LYS A 753 43.77 -13.62 12.78
N ASN A 754 43.28 -13.80 13.99
CA ASN A 754 44.12 -14.16 15.13
C ASN A 754 44.38 -15.68 15.11
N SER A 755 45.20 -16.12 14.16
CA SER A 755 45.55 -17.53 13.99
C SER A 755 47.05 -17.72 13.75
N SER A 756 47.53 -18.91 14.09
CA SER A 756 48.88 -19.37 13.82
C SER A 756 48.83 -20.71 13.08
N PHE A 757 49.93 -21.07 12.45
CA PHE A 757 50.08 -22.36 11.81
C PHE A 757 50.96 -23.25 12.69
N VAL A 758 50.49 -24.45 13.01
CA VAL A 758 51.28 -25.43 13.76
C VAL A 758 51.52 -26.67 12.93
N LEU A 759 52.63 -27.36 13.21
CA LEU A 759 52.95 -28.62 12.54
C LEU A 759 51.89 -29.70 12.79
N LYS A 760 51.48 -30.38 11.73
CA LYS A 760 50.56 -31.52 11.78
C LYS A 760 51.20 -32.73 12.46
N ASN A 761 52.49 -32.97 12.23
CA ASN A 761 53.21 -34.12 12.76
C ASN A 761 54.54 -33.73 13.42
N ILE A 762 54.44 -33.21 14.64
CA ILE A 762 55.58 -32.78 15.46
C ILE A 762 56.65 -33.88 15.58
N ARG A 763 56.27 -35.17 15.64
CA ARG A 763 57.24 -36.27 15.80
C ARG A 763 58.11 -36.55 14.58
N LYS A 764 57.66 -36.18 13.38
CA LYS A 764 58.34 -36.50 12.12
C LYS A 764 59.09 -35.29 11.55
N ASP A 765 58.55 -34.11 11.78
CA ASP A 765 58.90 -32.91 11.01
C ASP A 765 59.51 -31.79 11.89
N ALA A 766 59.56 -31.94 13.21
CA ALA A 766 60.06 -30.90 14.14
C ALA A 766 61.58 -30.62 14.04
N ASP A 767 62.37 -31.57 13.55
CA ASP A 767 63.82 -31.35 13.34
C ASP A 767 64.11 -30.48 12.11
N THR A 768 63.12 -30.28 11.23
CA THR A 768 63.25 -29.58 9.95
C THR A 768 62.40 -28.31 9.85
N PHE A 769 61.28 -28.26 10.57
CA PHE A 769 60.29 -27.18 10.49
C PHE A 769 59.96 -26.63 11.89
N ALA A 770 59.70 -25.33 11.99
CA ALA A 770 59.37 -24.67 13.26
C ALA A 770 57.98 -25.10 13.78
N GLU A 771 57.89 -25.46 15.06
CA GLU A 771 56.65 -25.99 15.69
C GLU A 771 55.40 -25.14 15.45
N SER A 772 55.56 -23.81 15.46
CA SER A 772 54.52 -22.84 15.14
C SER A 772 55.11 -21.67 14.36
N ILE A 773 54.35 -21.19 13.36
CA ILE A 773 54.71 -20.06 12.51
C ILE A 773 53.53 -19.08 12.36
N SER A 774 53.83 -17.82 12.09
CA SER A 774 52.83 -16.79 11.77
C SER A 774 52.22 -17.00 10.38
N ILE A 775 51.13 -16.29 10.09
CA ILE A 775 50.51 -16.29 8.77
C ILE A 775 51.48 -15.77 7.69
N GLU A 776 52.27 -14.73 7.96
CA GLU A 776 53.28 -14.21 7.03
C GLU A 776 54.34 -15.25 6.72
N GLN A 777 54.83 -15.93 7.75
CA GLN A 777 55.82 -16.98 7.60
C GLN A 777 55.25 -18.12 6.76
N TYR A 778 54.00 -18.52 7.01
CA TYR A 778 53.30 -19.53 6.22
C TYR A 778 53.12 -19.13 4.75
N LEU A 779 52.69 -17.90 4.48
CA LEU A 779 52.49 -17.38 3.12
C LEU A 779 53.80 -17.30 2.33
N ASN A 780 54.94 -17.12 3.01
CA ASN A 780 56.27 -17.10 2.40
C ASN A 780 56.87 -18.49 2.18
N LEU A 781 56.24 -19.56 2.68
CA LEU A 781 56.71 -20.93 2.45
C LEU A 781 56.36 -21.43 1.04
N PRO A 782 57.21 -22.27 0.43
CA PRO A 782 56.85 -23.04 -0.76
C PRO A 782 55.58 -23.87 -0.52
N VAL A 783 54.73 -24.01 -1.54
CA VAL A 783 53.45 -24.74 -1.44
C VAL A 783 53.62 -26.18 -0.93
N SER A 784 54.73 -26.84 -1.29
CA SER A 784 55.07 -28.18 -0.77
C SER A 784 55.23 -28.21 0.75
N GLU A 785 55.81 -27.16 1.34
CA GLU A 785 56.09 -27.06 2.77
C GLU A 785 54.86 -26.63 3.59
N GLN A 786 53.97 -25.82 2.98
CA GLN A 786 52.70 -25.42 3.59
C GLN A 786 51.82 -26.63 3.97
N THR A 787 51.96 -27.77 3.28
CA THR A 787 51.18 -28.99 3.56
C THR A 787 51.45 -29.58 4.95
N HIS A 788 52.62 -29.29 5.54
CA HIS A 788 53.01 -29.77 6.87
C HIS A 788 52.33 -29.02 8.01
N TYR A 789 51.71 -27.87 7.75
CA TYR A 789 51.08 -27.05 8.76
C TYR A 789 49.55 -27.11 8.71
N LYS A 790 48.92 -26.88 9.86
CA LYS A 790 47.47 -26.65 10.02
C LYS A 790 47.23 -25.33 10.74
N GLU A 791 46.22 -24.59 10.30
CA GLU A 791 45.79 -23.35 10.97
C GLU A 791 45.13 -23.68 12.32
N ILE A 792 45.48 -22.93 13.36
CA ILE A 792 44.86 -22.95 14.68
C ILE A 792 44.54 -21.51 15.10
N ALA A 793 43.32 -21.27 15.56
CA ALA A 793 42.91 -19.99 16.12
C ALA A 793 43.55 -19.75 17.50
N ILE A 794 44.00 -18.52 17.75
CA ILE A 794 44.59 -18.08 19.01
C ILE A 794 43.45 -17.59 19.92
N LEU A 795 43.43 -18.05 21.17
CA LEU A 795 42.39 -17.71 22.14
C LEU A 795 42.42 -16.21 22.52
N GLY A 796 41.24 -15.64 22.77
CA GLY A 796 41.05 -14.24 23.16
C GLY A 796 40.50 -13.35 22.04
N GLU A 797 40.41 -12.05 22.33
CA GLU A 797 39.98 -11.03 21.37
C GLU A 797 41.06 -10.79 20.31
N ASN A 798 40.64 -10.69 19.05
CA ASN A 798 41.52 -10.35 17.94
C ASN A 798 41.88 -8.86 18.00
N THR A 799 43.13 -8.58 18.38
CA THR A 799 43.67 -7.22 18.55
C THR A 799 44.60 -6.80 17.40
N ASN A 800 44.62 -7.54 16.29
CA ASN A 800 45.41 -7.17 15.11
C ASN A 800 44.98 -5.80 14.55
N SER A 801 45.91 -5.09 13.93
CA SER A 801 45.61 -3.80 13.30
C SER A 801 44.65 -3.96 12.12
N LYS A 802 43.71 -3.02 12.00
CA LYS A 802 42.81 -2.90 10.85
C LYS A 802 43.59 -2.33 9.66
N ILE A 803 43.26 -2.80 8.45
CA ILE A 803 43.75 -2.27 7.17
C ILE A 803 42.58 -1.76 6.33
N SER A 804 42.85 -0.76 5.50
CA SER A 804 41.89 -0.15 4.58
C SER A 804 41.52 -1.07 3.40
N LEU A 805 40.44 -0.73 2.70
CA LEU A 805 40.05 -1.37 1.43
C LEU A 805 41.18 -1.38 0.40
N GLN A 806 41.93 -0.28 0.26
CA GLN A 806 43.03 -0.18 -0.69
C GLN A 806 44.17 -1.12 -0.33
N GLU A 807 44.54 -1.18 0.95
CA GLU A 807 45.57 -2.10 1.45
C GLU A 807 45.13 -3.56 1.27
N TYR A 808 43.89 -3.90 1.62
CA TYR A 808 43.34 -5.24 1.44
C TYR A 808 43.32 -5.68 -0.03
N ASN A 809 42.94 -4.78 -0.94
CA ASN A 809 42.94 -5.05 -2.38
C ASN A 809 44.34 -5.18 -2.97
N SER A 810 45.36 -4.62 -2.31
CA SER A 810 46.77 -4.81 -2.71
C SER A 810 47.36 -6.17 -2.32
N LEU A 811 46.68 -6.91 -1.42
CA LEU A 811 47.08 -8.26 -1.02
C LEU A 811 46.79 -9.29 -2.12
N GLY A 812 47.66 -10.29 -2.26
CA GLY A 812 47.38 -11.45 -3.10
C GLY A 812 46.17 -12.24 -2.59
N LYS A 813 45.44 -12.91 -3.50
CA LYS A 813 44.21 -13.68 -3.16
C LYS A 813 44.42 -14.73 -2.06
N ASP A 814 45.62 -15.30 -1.93
CA ASP A 814 45.93 -16.26 -0.88
C ASP A 814 46.12 -15.62 0.49
N ALA A 815 46.61 -14.37 0.54
CA ALA A 815 46.72 -13.61 1.78
C ALA A 815 45.35 -13.09 2.24
N GLN A 816 44.48 -12.66 1.32
CA GLN A 816 43.13 -12.15 1.63
C GLN A 816 42.27 -13.14 2.43
N LYS A 817 42.44 -14.46 2.22
CA LYS A 817 41.74 -15.53 2.98
C LYS A 817 42.00 -15.50 4.50
N PHE A 818 43.05 -14.82 4.92
CA PHE A 818 43.44 -14.68 6.33
C PHE A 818 43.00 -13.35 6.95
N TYR A 819 42.12 -12.60 6.29
CA TYR A 819 41.54 -11.39 6.83
C TYR A 819 40.02 -11.57 7.00
N LEU A 820 39.49 -10.86 7.98
CA LEU A 820 38.09 -10.80 8.34
C LEU A 820 37.63 -9.34 8.22
N ILE A 821 36.35 -9.11 7.93
CA ILE A 821 35.79 -7.76 7.87
C ILE A 821 35.74 -7.20 9.28
N ALA A 822 36.40 -6.06 9.53
CA ALA A 822 36.50 -5.42 10.84
C ALA A 822 35.57 -4.21 10.98
N GLU A 823 35.23 -3.60 9.87
CA GLU A 823 34.29 -2.48 9.75
C GLU A 823 33.66 -2.58 8.36
N ASP A 824 32.34 -2.37 8.28
CA ASP A 824 31.62 -2.42 7.02
C ASP A 824 30.47 -1.42 7.01
N VAL A 825 30.13 -1.01 5.79
CA VAL A 825 28.98 -0.16 5.51
C VAL A 825 28.14 -0.81 4.42
N ALA A 826 26.89 -1.15 4.75
CA ALA A 826 25.96 -1.78 3.83
C ALA A 826 24.89 -0.78 3.39
N GLU A 827 24.72 -0.65 2.07
CA GLU A 827 23.77 0.26 1.45
C GLU A 827 22.43 -0.43 1.16
N ARG A 828 21.34 0.32 1.30
CA ARG A 828 20.02 -0.06 0.79
C ARG A 828 19.27 1.16 0.30
N THR A 829 18.43 0.98 -0.71
CA THR A 829 17.56 2.03 -1.24
C THR A 829 16.12 1.70 -0.92
N GLU A 830 15.40 2.65 -0.34
CA GLU A 830 13.98 2.50 -0.07
C GLU A 830 13.18 3.55 -0.85
N ARG A 831 11.96 3.18 -1.25
CA ARG A 831 11.01 4.15 -1.80
C ARG A 831 10.33 4.85 -0.64
N ILE A 832 10.35 6.18 -0.63
CA ILE A 832 9.71 6.95 0.43
C ILE A 832 8.20 6.78 0.33
N LYS A 833 7.58 6.59 1.50
CA LYS A 833 6.14 6.45 1.67
C LYS A 833 5.59 7.61 2.49
N ASP A 834 4.37 8.02 2.20
CA ASP A 834 3.63 9.00 3.00
C ASP A 834 3.28 8.43 4.39
N THR A 835 2.73 9.26 5.28
CA THR A 835 2.30 8.85 6.63
C THR A 835 1.22 7.76 6.62
N HIS A 836 0.68 7.43 5.45
CA HIS A 836 -0.34 6.40 5.22
C HIS A 836 0.22 5.15 4.54
N GLY A 837 1.52 5.10 4.24
CA GLY A 837 2.20 3.96 3.63
C GLY A 837 2.20 3.92 2.10
N HIS A 838 1.78 4.99 1.42
CA HIS A 838 1.76 5.07 -0.05
C HIS A 838 3.06 5.63 -0.62
N ILE A 839 3.53 5.07 -1.75
CA ILE A 839 4.78 5.48 -2.39
C ILE A 839 4.62 6.85 -3.10
N PHE A 840 5.56 7.78 -2.89
CA PHE A 840 5.56 9.10 -3.53
C PHE A 840 6.04 9.10 -4.98
N VAL A 841 5.25 9.67 -5.88
CA VAL A 841 5.70 10.07 -7.22
C VAL A 841 6.51 11.37 -7.11
N LYS A 842 7.70 11.40 -7.69
CA LYS A 842 8.63 12.52 -7.63
C LYS A 842 8.09 13.72 -8.42
N HIS A 843 7.94 14.89 -7.79
CA HIS A 843 7.68 16.17 -8.47
C HIS A 843 7.81 17.35 -7.49
N ASP A 844 7.80 18.58 -8.03
CA ASP A 844 7.86 19.85 -7.30
C ASP A 844 6.56 20.69 -7.39
N LEU A 845 5.44 20.07 -7.80
CA LEU A 845 4.16 20.78 -7.98
C LEU A 845 3.48 21.19 -6.66
N PHE A 846 3.56 20.36 -5.62
CA PHE A 846 3.01 20.65 -4.30
C PHE A 846 3.59 19.73 -3.22
N ASN A 847 3.41 20.11 -1.96
CA ASN A 847 3.73 19.28 -0.79
C ASN A 847 2.66 18.20 -0.57
N HIS A 848 3.01 16.94 -0.82
CA HIS A 848 2.07 15.81 -0.73
C HIS A 848 1.63 15.50 0.69
N ASP A 849 2.57 15.58 1.63
CA ASP A 849 2.35 15.16 2.99
C ASP A 849 3.10 16.09 3.95
N PRO A 850 2.46 17.19 4.37
CA PRO A 850 3.04 18.12 5.33
C PRO A 850 3.32 17.49 6.70
N ALA A 851 2.74 16.33 7.01
CA ALA A 851 2.96 15.63 8.27
C ALA A 851 4.18 14.70 8.23
N LEU A 852 4.65 14.35 7.03
CA LEU A 852 5.88 13.58 6.88
C LEU A 852 7.09 14.46 7.20
N LEU A 853 7.86 14.09 8.21
CA LEU A 853 9.12 14.75 8.52
C LEU A 853 10.15 14.42 7.44
N ASN A 854 10.78 15.45 6.88
CA ASN A 854 11.91 15.27 6.00
C ASN A 854 13.21 15.29 6.80
N GLU A 855 13.78 14.11 7.02
CA GLU A 855 15.06 13.95 7.70
C GLU A 855 16.25 14.28 6.78
N ASN A 856 16.05 14.31 5.45
CA ASN A 856 17.06 14.67 4.45
C ASN A 856 16.74 15.99 3.73
N PRO A 857 17.38 17.13 4.11
CA PRO A 857 17.14 18.41 3.44
C PRO A 857 17.50 18.42 1.94
N ASN A 858 18.30 17.46 1.46
CA ASN A 858 18.66 17.34 0.05
C ASN A 858 17.60 16.62 -0.79
N ASN A 859 16.64 15.96 -0.14
CA ASN A 859 15.57 15.22 -0.79
C ASN A 859 14.28 16.05 -0.81
N ILE A 860 13.48 15.91 -1.87
CA ILE A 860 12.36 16.81 -2.16
C ILE A 860 11.08 16.50 -1.36
N TYR A 861 11.00 15.33 -0.72
CA TYR A 861 9.78 14.95 0.00
C TYR A 861 9.49 15.92 1.16
N SER A 862 8.20 16.18 1.37
CA SER A 862 7.69 17.13 2.37
C SER A 862 8.11 18.60 2.22
N GLN A 863 8.73 18.99 1.10
CA GLN A 863 9.01 20.39 0.80
C GLN A 863 7.81 21.07 0.12
N ASP A 864 7.63 22.36 0.39
CA ASP A 864 6.61 23.18 -0.26
C ASP A 864 6.91 23.36 -1.75
N GLY A 865 5.89 23.14 -2.58
CA GLY A 865 6.01 23.19 -4.03
C GLY A 865 5.39 24.43 -4.64
N ILE A 866 5.15 24.36 -5.95
CA ILE A 866 4.55 25.45 -6.74
C ILE A 866 3.19 25.88 -6.19
N ALA A 867 2.33 24.94 -5.77
CA ALA A 867 1.02 25.25 -5.23
C ALA A 867 1.10 26.05 -3.92
N GLU A 868 1.97 25.66 -3.00
CA GLU A 868 2.18 26.37 -1.73
C GLU A 868 2.74 27.79 -1.96
N ALA A 869 3.72 27.95 -2.86
CA ALA A 869 4.23 29.26 -3.26
C ALA A 869 3.13 30.14 -3.91
N PHE A 870 2.23 29.56 -4.70
CA PHE A 870 1.08 30.29 -5.23
C PHE A 870 0.11 30.71 -4.13
N ILE A 871 -0.11 29.88 -3.10
CA ILE A 871 -0.98 30.22 -1.97
C ILE A 871 -0.43 31.43 -1.21
N GLU A 872 0.88 31.51 -0.98
CA GLU A 872 1.51 32.67 -0.38
C GLU A 872 1.34 33.93 -1.24
N PHE A 873 1.59 33.80 -2.55
CA PHE A 873 1.34 34.86 -3.52
C PHE A 873 -0.13 35.31 -3.48
N ALA A 874 -1.08 34.37 -3.50
CA ALA A 874 -2.50 34.65 -3.50
C ALA A 874 -2.95 35.42 -2.25
N LYS A 875 -2.42 35.05 -1.08
CA LYS A 875 -2.67 35.76 0.18
C LYS A 875 -2.09 37.18 0.15
N LYS A 876 -0.86 37.33 -0.34
CA LYS A 876 -0.19 38.63 -0.48
C LYS A 876 -0.94 39.57 -1.43
N GLU A 877 -1.44 39.04 -2.53
CA GLU A 877 -2.20 39.78 -3.56
C GLU A 877 -3.69 39.90 -3.24
N GLY A 878 -4.14 39.41 -2.08
CA GLY A 878 -5.51 39.53 -1.62
C GLY A 878 -6.53 38.81 -2.52
N LEU A 879 -6.18 37.67 -3.10
CA LEU A 879 -7.14 36.90 -3.92
C LEU A 879 -8.29 36.36 -3.05
N SER A 880 -9.53 36.62 -3.46
CA SER A 880 -10.74 36.46 -2.64
C SER A 880 -11.00 35.06 -2.08
N PHE A 881 -10.40 34.02 -2.67
CA PHE A 881 -10.58 32.61 -2.29
C PHE A 881 -9.48 32.09 -1.35
N PHE A 882 -8.56 32.96 -0.92
CA PHE A 882 -7.54 32.69 0.11
C PHE A 882 -7.50 33.74 1.23
N GLN A 883 -8.48 34.65 1.25
CA GLN A 883 -8.70 35.60 2.34
C GLN A 883 -9.37 34.95 3.55
#